data_AF-A0A2I2FN69-F1
#
_entry.id   AF-A0A2I2FN69-F1
#
_cell.length_a   1.000
_cell.length_b   1.000
_cell.length_c   1.000
_cell.angle_alpha   90.00
_cell.angle_beta   90.00
_cell.angle_gamma   90.00
#
_symmetry.space_group_name_H-M   'P 1'
#
loop_
_entity.id
_entity.type
_entity.pdbx_description
1 polymer ?
#
loop_
_entity_poly.entity_id
_entity_poly.type
_entity_poly.pdbx_seq_one_letter_code
_entity_poly.pdbx_strand_id
1 'polypeptide(L)'
;MASQSIIPRKANPITPTQFLNAFQRTWFDSRHTACRSRSRGLPRRLGLAISGGADSMALAYLCRQWEMGLHQPDSAVMAFVVDHRAREESSREARTVAGWLGDMGLKSHILPLTWPQGGSPSEVSAFETHARRLRFQALGQACRDNGIEALLMGHHQDDNVETTLWRLCTGARGAGLAGIPPVTGIPECHGLYGVSGSGLEMKLPYQPNSNPDSKSHPSQSVTISTGGIFICRPLLAFPKSNLVATCEANGVPFVTDKTNFDPTLTPRNAIRSLLTENWLPRALQPPSILSLIKASQGLLRDSTRLSNLLLRECRILELKLNAGTMTVKFPSEASLDEHIHSTNGRDSTQRIRQIQALSLRRITEILSPFPDNHFSLRGFEKFIDRVFPSTSQPQQERQKQAFTLGGVLFKPVSQKGDREWDNTWLVSRQPFMRHRLPTLSFDISISSPSSPSSSSSSPPDQQKKQGPNQNQESNYTPWQLWDNRYWFRFALVPDMGSTLSSTSSSPQSSSRSQTDTKASFSPLPSLNTKASSSPTAEQPNFVSLTLRPLQQSDLEYLRKTTPTPSTSTSSPPPTSTSTPTSSPQNTPTPTPTPPKQPPNKDNNNNHKSTLTTLSRNAPAQTRFTLPVLVLEEKSSGNQQIPLALPTLETLCLTPGPGPGSREVLGGYRIRWEWMFKSIDGEVVEIMGGGVIDG
;
A
#
# COMPACT_ATOMS: atom_id res chain seq x y z
N MET A 1 -45.73 -24.08 40.27
CA MET A 1 -45.27 -23.29 41.42
C MET A 1 -44.41 -22.14 40.92
N ALA A 2 -44.83 -20.92 41.25
CA ALA A 2 -44.15 -19.63 41.12
C ALA A 2 -43.46 -19.28 39.78
N SER A 3 -44.25 -18.74 38.86
CA SER A 3 -43.81 -17.79 37.84
C SER A 3 -43.29 -16.52 38.52
N GLN A 4 -42.00 -16.50 38.88
CA GLN A 4 -41.32 -15.25 39.20
C GLN A 4 -41.13 -14.50 37.88
N SER A 5 -41.87 -13.41 37.71
CA SER A 5 -41.56 -12.41 36.70
C SER A 5 -40.15 -11.89 37.00
N ILE A 6 -39.17 -12.35 36.23
CA ILE A 6 -37.84 -11.76 36.23
C ILE A 6 -38.02 -10.37 35.62
N ILE A 7 -38.20 -9.36 36.47
CA ILE A 7 -38.04 -7.97 36.09
C ILE A 7 -36.64 -7.89 35.49
N PRO A 8 -36.47 -7.50 34.21
CA PRO A 8 -35.14 -7.42 33.61
C PRO A 8 -34.31 -6.45 34.47
N ARG A 9 -33.23 -6.95 35.08
CA ARG A 9 -32.28 -6.10 35.80
C ARG A 9 -31.87 -4.98 34.86
N LYS A 10 -32.14 -3.73 35.24
CA LYS A 10 -31.74 -2.55 34.46
C LYS A 10 -30.22 -2.65 34.22
N ALA A 11 -29.81 -2.61 32.96
CA ALA A 11 -28.40 -2.75 32.61
C ALA A 11 -27.60 -1.59 33.21
N ASN A 12 -26.39 -1.87 33.68
CA ASN A 12 -25.53 -0.84 34.25
C ASN A 12 -24.88 -0.01 33.13
N PRO A 13 -24.79 1.33 33.27
CA PRO A 13 -24.05 2.16 32.34
C PRO A 13 -22.57 1.77 32.33
N ILE A 14 -21.90 1.93 31.18
CA ILE A 14 -20.47 1.69 31.03
C ILE A 14 -19.72 2.83 31.69
N THR A 15 -18.79 2.53 32.58
CA THR A 15 -17.94 3.55 33.17
C THR A 15 -16.78 3.91 32.23
N PRO A 16 -16.24 5.14 32.30
CA PRO A 16 -15.06 5.53 31.51
C PRO A 16 -13.87 4.58 31.69
N THR A 17 -13.67 4.05 32.91
CA THR A 17 -12.62 3.06 33.21
C THR A 17 -12.85 1.72 32.52
N GLN A 18 -14.10 1.22 32.51
CA GLN A 18 -14.45 -0.01 31.79
C GLN A 18 -14.21 0.15 30.29
N PHE A 19 -14.63 1.28 29.73
CA PHE A 19 -14.39 1.61 28.32
C PHE A 19 -12.90 1.67 28.00
N LEU A 20 -12.10 2.38 28.81
CA LEU A 20 -10.65 2.48 28.60
C LEU A 20 -9.96 1.11 28.61
N ASN A 21 -10.30 0.26 29.58
CA ASN A 21 -9.76 -1.10 29.64
C ASN A 21 -10.12 -1.92 28.39
N ALA A 22 -11.36 -1.80 27.92
CA ALA A 22 -11.81 -2.48 26.70
C ALA A 22 -11.09 -1.94 25.45
N PHE A 23 -10.88 -0.63 25.36
CA PHE A 23 -10.16 0.01 24.26
C PHE A 23 -8.68 -0.39 24.23
N GLN A 24 -8.00 -0.37 25.38
CA GLN A 24 -6.61 -0.81 25.50
C GLN A 24 -6.44 -2.26 25.07
N ARG A 25 -7.25 -3.17 25.61
CA ARG A 25 -7.21 -4.59 25.22
C ARG A 25 -7.43 -4.75 23.73
N THR A 26 -8.48 -4.13 23.19
CA THR A 26 -8.81 -4.18 21.77
C THR A 26 -7.63 -3.72 20.90
N TRP A 27 -7.00 -2.60 21.26
CA TRP A 27 -5.92 -2.01 20.48
C TRP A 27 -4.63 -2.84 20.56
N PHE A 28 -4.19 -3.21 21.76
CA PHE A 28 -2.92 -3.90 21.97
C PHE A 28 -2.96 -5.36 21.54
N ASP A 29 -4.03 -6.10 21.89
CA ASP A 29 -4.13 -7.53 21.55
C ASP A 29 -4.15 -7.75 20.02
N SER A 30 -4.67 -6.78 19.26
CA SER A 30 -4.76 -6.87 17.80
C SER A 30 -3.47 -6.50 17.06
N ARG A 31 -2.49 -5.87 17.73
CA ARG A 31 -1.28 -5.32 17.10
C ARG A 31 -0.03 -6.20 17.29
N HIS A 32 -0.16 -7.36 17.94
CA HIS A 32 0.95 -8.31 18.10
C HIS A 32 1.45 -8.94 16.79
N THR A 33 0.72 -8.81 15.67
CA THR A 33 1.06 -9.47 14.39
C THR A 33 1.49 -8.53 13.25
N ALA A 34 1.10 -7.25 13.22
CA ALA A 34 1.18 -6.50 11.95
C ALA A 34 2.36 -5.53 11.77
N CYS A 35 2.97 -5.00 12.83
CA CYS A 35 4.15 -4.14 12.71
C CYS A 35 4.58 -3.68 14.09
N ARG A 36 5.82 -3.97 14.50
CA ARG A 36 6.44 -3.44 15.73
C ARG A 36 6.80 -1.94 15.64
N SER A 37 6.17 -1.17 14.74
CA SER A 37 6.45 0.24 14.56
C SER A 37 5.78 1.11 15.66
N ARG A 38 6.62 1.46 16.64
CA ARG A 38 6.74 2.72 17.40
C ARG A 38 5.64 3.24 18.33
N SER A 39 4.38 2.76 18.35
CA SER A 39 3.42 3.24 19.36
C SER A 39 3.26 2.25 20.53
N ARG A 40 4.02 2.44 21.63
CA ARG A 40 3.77 1.72 22.90
C ARG A 40 2.48 2.17 23.60
N GLY A 41 1.78 3.17 23.07
CA GLY A 41 0.55 3.74 23.63
C GLY A 41 -0.67 3.60 22.72
N LEU A 42 -1.82 4.02 23.25
CA LEU A 42 -3.05 4.24 22.49
C LEU A 42 -2.85 5.32 21.41
N PRO A 43 -3.64 5.30 20.33
CA PRO A 43 -3.61 6.36 19.33
C PRO A 43 -4.01 7.69 19.98
N ARG A 44 -3.30 8.77 19.65
CA ARG A 44 -3.53 10.10 20.25
C ARG A 44 -4.67 10.84 19.57
N ARG A 45 -4.81 10.68 18.26
CA ARG A 45 -5.85 11.32 17.45
C ARG A 45 -6.88 10.28 17.02
N LEU A 46 -8.06 10.33 17.63
CA LEU A 46 -9.16 9.40 17.38
C LEU A 46 -10.21 10.04 16.49
N GLY A 47 -10.63 9.32 15.45
CA GLY A 47 -11.81 9.62 14.68
C GLY A 47 -12.97 8.77 15.17
N LEU A 48 -14.18 9.30 15.23
CA LEU A 48 -15.39 8.54 15.57
C LEU A 48 -16.34 8.54 14.39
N ALA A 49 -16.81 7.37 13.94
CA ALA A 49 -17.91 7.31 12.97
C ALA A 49 -19.26 7.37 13.71
N ILE A 50 -19.98 8.48 13.58
CA ILE A 50 -21.23 8.74 14.31
C ILE A 50 -22.43 8.71 13.36
N SER A 51 -23.40 7.84 13.67
CA SER A 51 -24.67 7.75 12.94
C SER A 51 -25.83 8.49 13.61
N GLY A 52 -25.66 8.89 14.88
CA GLY A 52 -26.73 9.49 15.69
C GLY A 52 -27.56 8.48 16.49
N GLY A 53 -27.37 7.18 16.26
CA GLY A 53 -27.98 6.12 17.07
C GLY A 53 -27.28 5.93 18.43
N ALA A 54 -27.99 5.30 19.38
CA ALA A 54 -27.54 5.10 20.77
C ALA A 54 -26.11 4.53 20.85
N ASP A 55 -25.80 3.56 20.00
CA ASP A 55 -24.51 2.85 20.04
C ASP A 55 -23.33 3.78 19.72
N SER A 56 -23.51 4.65 18.71
CA SER A 56 -22.50 5.64 18.32
C SER A 56 -22.44 6.84 19.26
N MET A 57 -23.58 7.24 19.84
CA MET A 57 -23.64 8.37 20.78
C MET A 57 -23.05 7.99 22.15
N ALA A 58 -23.26 6.75 22.61
CA ALA A 58 -22.56 6.20 23.78
C ALA A 58 -21.05 6.18 23.56
N LEU A 59 -20.59 5.75 22.38
CA LEU A 59 -19.17 5.79 22.01
C LEU A 59 -18.61 7.21 22.04
N ALA A 60 -19.34 8.19 21.49
CA ALA A 60 -18.94 9.60 21.51
C ALA A 60 -18.75 10.11 22.93
N TYR A 61 -19.74 9.86 23.81
CA TYR A 61 -19.66 10.21 25.22
C TYR A 61 -18.46 9.60 25.92
N LEU A 62 -18.26 8.28 25.79
CA LEU A 62 -17.15 7.58 26.44
C LEU A 62 -15.77 8.05 25.93
N CYS A 63 -15.64 8.35 24.64
CA CYS A 63 -14.41 8.91 24.07
C CYS A 63 -14.16 10.34 24.56
N ARG A 64 -15.21 11.15 24.73
CA ARG A 64 -15.10 12.50 25.30
C ARG A 64 -14.66 12.45 26.75
N GLN A 65 -15.22 11.55 27.56
CA GLN A 65 -14.79 11.34 28.95
C GLN A 65 -13.33 10.90 29.01
N TRP A 66 -12.89 10.04 28.10
CA TRP A 66 -11.49 9.65 27.96
C TRP A 66 -10.59 10.83 27.60
N GLU A 67 -10.97 11.65 26.62
CA GLU A 67 -10.23 12.84 26.20
C GLU A 67 -10.05 13.83 27.36
N MET A 68 -11.13 14.09 28.13
CA MET A 68 -11.10 14.99 29.28
C MET A 68 -10.31 14.43 30.48
N GLY A 69 -10.32 13.10 30.67
CA GLY A 69 -9.59 12.43 31.76
C GLY A 69 -8.08 12.35 31.53
N LEU A 70 -7.62 12.52 30.29
CA LEU A 70 -6.20 12.53 29.95
C LEU A 70 -5.60 13.92 30.10
N HIS A 71 -4.67 14.07 31.04
CA HIS A 71 -3.79 15.25 31.12
C HIS A 71 -2.63 15.18 30.10
N GLN A 72 -2.88 14.62 28.89
CA GLN A 72 -1.85 14.49 27.85
C GLN A 72 -1.98 15.62 26.80
N PRO A 73 -0.92 16.41 26.55
CA PRO A 73 -1.00 17.64 25.73
C PRO A 73 -1.41 17.52 24.26
N ASP A 74 -1.64 16.33 23.69
CA ASP A 74 -1.85 16.14 22.24
C ASP A 74 -2.98 15.17 21.88
N SER A 75 -3.78 14.73 22.85
CA SER A 75 -4.93 13.85 22.58
C SER A 75 -6.07 14.65 21.97
N ALA A 76 -6.66 14.14 20.88
CA ALA A 76 -7.79 14.80 20.23
C ALA A 76 -8.80 13.77 19.72
N VAL A 77 -10.07 14.05 19.96
CA VAL A 77 -11.20 13.27 19.44
C VAL A 77 -11.99 14.11 18.44
N MET A 78 -12.19 13.56 17.25
CA MET A 78 -12.98 14.18 16.19
C MET A 78 -14.08 13.23 15.73
N ALA A 79 -15.31 13.73 15.66
CA ALA A 79 -16.45 12.98 15.16
C ALA A 79 -16.68 13.23 13.67
N PHE A 80 -17.01 12.18 12.93
CA PHE A 80 -17.41 12.23 11.54
C PHE A 80 -18.85 11.74 11.40
N VAL A 81 -19.72 12.63 10.90
CA VAL A 81 -21.13 12.33 10.64
C VAL A 81 -21.31 12.21 9.14
N VAL A 82 -21.68 11.03 8.65
CA VAL A 82 -21.84 10.83 7.20
C VAL A 82 -23.25 11.21 6.78
N ASP A 83 -23.37 12.23 5.94
CA ASP A 83 -24.62 12.59 5.29
C ASP A 83 -24.75 11.82 3.98
N HIS A 84 -25.57 10.78 3.99
CA HIS A 84 -25.78 9.92 2.83
C HIS A 84 -26.47 10.62 1.66
N ARG A 85 -27.16 11.75 1.89
CA ARG A 85 -27.98 12.46 0.90
C ARG A 85 -28.94 11.55 0.13
N ALA A 86 -29.37 10.46 0.78
CA ALA A 86 -30.28 9.48 0.19
C ALA A 86 -31.75 9.96 0.19
N ARG A 87 -32.07 10.87 1.11
CA ARG A 87 -33.37 11.54 1.25
C ARG A 87 -33.15 12.99 1.69
N GLU A 88 -34.12 13.85 1.45
CA GLU A 88 -34.04 15.28 1.78
C GLU A 88 -33.74 15.55 3.27
N GLU A 89 -34.31 14.74 4.16
CA GLU A 89 -34.11 14.86 5.61
C GLU A 89 -32.71 14.43 6.09
N SER A 90 -31.93 13.71 5.28
CA SER A 90 -30.60 13.17 5.66
C SER A 90 -29.66 14.27 6.15
N SER A 91 -29.61 15.39 5.42
CA SER A 91 -28.74 16.52 5.79
C SER A 91 -29.22 17.21 7.06
N ARG A 92 -30.53 17.24 7.34
CA ARG A 92 -31.08 17.81 8.58
C ARG A 92 -30.70 16.95 9.78
N GLU A 93 -30.85 15.64 9.67
CA GLU A 93 -30.44 14.70 10.72
C GLU A 93 -28.94 14.78 11.01
N ALA A 94 -28.11 14.83 9.97
CA ALA A 94 -26.66 14.99 10.13
C ALA A 94 -26.31 16.28 10.90
N ARG A 95 -27.01 17.39 10.63
CA ARG A 95 -26.86 18.66 11.36
C ARG A 95 -27.31 18.56 12.81
N THR A 96 -28.44 17.89 13.08
CA THR A 96 -28.91 17.66 14.45
C THR A 96 -27.90 16.87 15.27
N VAL A 97 -27.37 15.77 14.70
CA VAL A 97 -26.34 14.95 15.35
C VAL A 97 -25.05 15.73 15.59
N ALA A 98 -24.62 16.54 14.62
CA ALA A 98 -23.47 17.43 14.78
C ALA A 98 -23.68 18.46 15.91
N GLY A 99 -24.91 18.99 16.06
CA GLY A 99 -25.30 19.84 17.18
C GLY A 99 -25.15 19.15 18.53
N TRP A 100 -25.71 17.95 18.68
CA TRP A 100 -25.57 17.15 19.92
C TRP A 100 -24.11 16.83 20.27
N LEU A 101 -23.27 16.57 19.27
CA LEU A 101 -21.83 16.38 19.48
C LEU A 101 -21.14 17.68 19.93
N GLY A 102 -21.55 18.82 19.38
CA GLY A 102 -21.10 20.15 19.80
C GLY A 102 -21.46 20.45 21.26
N ASP A 103 -22.69 20.15 21.67
CA ASP A 103 -23.16 20.31 23.06
C ASP A 103 -22.35 19.43 24.04
N MET A 104 -21.84 18.29 23.57
CA MET A 104 -20.94 17.41 24.33
C MET A 104 -19.48 17.91 24.36
N GLY A 105 -19.17 18.97 23.62
CA GLY A 105 -17.83 19.54 23.50
C GLY A 105 -16.91 18.77 22.53
N LEU A 106 -17.47 18.00 21.59
CA LEU A 106 -16.71 17.29 20.56
C LEU A 106 -16.66 18.09 19.26
N LYS A 107 -15.48 18.16 18.64
CA LYS A 107 -15.34 18.66 17.26
C LYS A 107 -15.96 17.64 16.30
N SER A 108 -16.77 18.10 15.36
CA SER A 108 -17.41 17.23 14.37
C SER A 108 -17.32 17.78 12.95
N HIS A 109 -17.22 16.88 11.96
CA HIS A 109 -17.30 17.18 10.54
C HIS A 109 -18.43 16.37 9.90
N ILE A 110 -19.30 17.04 9.15
CA ILE A 110 -20.30 16.38 8.31
C ILE A 110 -19.64 16.03 6.98
N LEU A 111 -19.74 14.76 6.58
CA LEU A 111 -19.19 14.21 5.35
C LEU A 111 -20.32 13.93 4.36
N PRO A 112 -20.67 14.89 3.49
CA PRO A 112 -21.68 14.68 2.47
C PRO A 112 -21.20 13.71 1.39
N LEU A 113 -21.98 12.66 1.12
CA LEU A 113 -21.68 11.73 0.04
C LEU A 113 -22.09 12.29 -1.32
N THR A 114 -21.28 11.98 -2.33
CA THR A 114 -21.58 12.27 -3.74
C THR A 114 -21.80 10.95 -4.47
N TRP A 115 -22.95 10.81 -5.12
CA TRP A 115 -23.35 9.59 -5.82
C TRP A 115 -22.87 9.60 -7.28
N PRO A 116 -22.32 8.48 -7.80
CA PRO A 116 -21.97 8.38 -9.21
C PRO A 116 -23.20 8.60 -10.12
N GLN A 117 -23.02 9.34 -11.21
CA GLN A 117 -24.00 9.60 -12.30
C GLN A 117 -25.12 10.61 -12.06
N GLY A 118 -25.13 11.40 -10.98
CA GLY A 118 -26.12 12.48 -10.82
C GLY A 118 -27.59 12.03 -10.79
N GLY A 119 -27.86 10.72 -10.83
CA GLY A 119 -29.17 10.12 -10.70
C GLY A 119 -29.64 10.10 -9.25
N SER A 120 -30.95 9.93 -9.06
CA SER A 120 -31.51 9.82 -7.72
C SER A 120 -30.93 8.58 -7.03
N PRO A 121 -30.53 8.64 -5.74
CA PRO A 121 -30.02 7.48 -5.00
C PRO A 121 -30.99 6.27 -5.03
N SER A 122 -32.28 6.53 -5.25
CA SER A 122 -33.37 5.58 -5.46
C SER A 122 -33.23 4.67 -6.69
N GLU A 123 -32.47 5.10 -7.70
CA GLU A 123 -32.34 4.44 -9.01
C GLU A 123 -31.07 3.57 -9.10
N VAL A 124 -30.22 3.62 -8.08
CA VAL A 124 -28.94 2.92 -8.05
C VAL A 124 -29.15 1.45 -7.67
N SER A 125 -28.95 0.54 -8.63
CA SER A 125 -28.85 -0.89 -8.34
C SER A 125 -27.77 -1.18 -7.28
N ALA A 126 -28.05 -2.08 -6.34
CA ALA A 126 -27.18 -2.36 -5.19
C ALA A 126 -26.81 -1.10 -4.36
N PHE A 127 -27.80 -0.23 -4.12
CA PHE A 127 -27.68 0.98 -3.30
C PHE A 127 -26.86 0.78 -2.03
N GLU A 128 -27.16 -0.24 -1.22
CA GLU A 128 -26.47 -0.49 0.06
C GLU A 128 -24.96 -0.73 -0.13
N THR A 129 -24.57 -1.48 -1.17
CA THR A 129 -23.16 -1.74 -1.49
C THR A 129 -22.44 -0.46 -1.88
N HIS A 130 -23.06 0.39 -2.70
CA HIS A 130 -22.52 1.68 -3.09
C HIS A 130 -22.44 2.65 -1.90
N ALA A 131 -23.51 2.74 -1.10
CA ALA A 131 -23.57 3.54 0.12
C ALA A 131 -22.45 3.16 1.08
N ARG A 132 -22.23 1.86 1.27
CA ARG A 132 -21.17 1.31 2.13
C ARG A 132 -19.79 1.73 1.63
N ARG A 133 -19.53 1.59 0.32
CA ARG A 133 -18.26 1.99 -0.29
C ARG A 133 -17.99 3.48 -0.12
N LEU A 134 -18.93 4.32 -0.55
CA LEU A 134 -18.80 5.78 -0.47
C LEU A 134 -18.62 6.23 0.99
N ARG A 135 -19.36 5.65 1.93
CA ARG A 135 -19.23 5.93 3.37
C ARG A 135 -17.82 5.67 3.88
N PHE A 136 -17.27 4.48 3.63
CA PHE A 136 -15.93 4.16 4.12
C PHE A 136 -14.83 4.97 3.42
N GLN A 137 -14.98 5.24 2.13
CA GLN A 137 -14.05 6.11 1.41
C GLN A 137 -14.07 7.54 1.95
N ALA A 138 -15.24 8.11 2.20
CA ALA A 138 -15.38 9.43 2.81
C ALA A 138 -14.78 9.48 4.22
N LEU A 139 -15.07 8.48 5.06
CA LEU A 139 -14.47 8.35 6.39
C LEU A 139 -12.94 8.22 6.33
N GLY A 140 -12.42 7.39 5.42
CA GLY A 140 -10.99 7.18 5.25
C GLY A 140 -10.26 8.44 4.81
N GLN A 141 -10.84 9.15 3.84
CA GLN A 141 -10.36 10.43 3.33
C GLN A 141 -10.33 11.49 4.44
N ALA A 142 -11.43 11.63 5.19
CA ALA A 142 -11.52 12.57 6.30
C ALA A 142 -10.52 12.23 7.43
N CYS A 143 -10.33 10.94 7.74
CA CYS A 143 -9.32 10.51 8.69
C CYS A 143 -7.91 10.90 8.24
N ARG A 144 -7.56 10.68 6.97
CA ARG A 144 -6.27 11.07 6.41
C ARG A 144 -6.05 12.57 6.52
N ASP A 145 -7.02 13.37 6.07
CA ASP A 145 -6.89 14.83 5.99
C ASP A 145 -6.81 15.49 7.38
N ASN A 146 -7.37 14.84 8.42
CA ASN A 146 -7.31 15.31 9.80
C ASN A 146 -6.22 14.59 10.64
N GLY A 147 -5.35 13.81 10.01
CA GLY A 147 -4.24 13.11 10.67
C GLY A 147 -4.68 12.09 11.73
N ILE A 148 -5.87 11.52 11.60
CA ILE A 148 -6.44 10.53 12.52
C ILE A 148 -5.65 9.23 12.47
N GLU A 149 -5.36 8.65 13.64
CA GLU A 149 -4.57 7.42 13.76
C GLU A 149 -5.46 6.17 13.84
N ALA A 150 -6.65 6.30 14.41
CA ALA A 150 -7.63 5.22 14.51
C ALA A 150 -9.06 5.74 14.41
N LEU A 151 -9.88 5.05 13.62
CA LEU A 151 -11.31 5.30 13.47
C LEU A 151 -12.11 4.35 14.37
N LEU A 152 -12.76 4.86 15.40
CA LEU A 152 -13.60 4.07 16.29
C LEU A 152 -15.03 3.98 15.74
N MET A 153 -15.64 2.80 15.89
CA MET A 153 -17.04 2.53 15.50
C MET A 153 -17.83 1.87 16.62
N GLY A 154 -19.11 2.22 16.70
CA GLY A 154 -20.04 1.77 17.75
C GLY A 154 -20.53 0.32 17.66
N HIS A 155 -19.76 -0.59 17.04
CA HIS A 155 -20.15 -2.01 16.97
C HIS A 155 -20.05 -2.66 18.34
N HIS A 156 -21.09 -3.40 18.74
CA HIS A 156 -21.24 -3.95 20.08
C HIS A 156 -21.33 -5.48 20.13
N GLN A 157 -21.49 -6.06 21.31
CA GLN A 157 -21.53 -7.52 21.50
C GLN A 157 -22.66 -8.17 20.69
N ASP A 158 -23.85 -7.60 20.70
CA ASP A 158 -25.01 -8.18 20.02
C ASP A 158 -24.83 -8.15 18.49
N ASP A 159 -24.18 -7.12 17.93
CA ASP A 159 -23.77 -7.10 16.52
C ASP A 159 -22.89 -8.29 16.15
N ASN A 160 -22.01 -8.68 17.09
CA ASN A 160 -21.10 -9.80 16.91
C ASN A 160 -21.85 -11.14 16.90
N VAL A 161 -22.84 -11.28 17.78
CA VAL A 161 -23.75 -12.44 17.82
C VAL A 161 -24.55 -12.53 16.54
N GLU A 162 -25.22 -11.45 16.13
CA GLU A 162 -25.99 -11.38 14.87
C GLU A 162 -25.14 -11.73 13.66
N THR A 163 -23.94 -11.15 13.56
CA THR A 163 -23.00 -11.41 12.45
C THR A 163 -22.59 -12.88 12.42
N THR A 164 -22.37 -13.48 13.58
CA THR A 164 -21.93 -14.89 13.67
C THR A 164 -23.06 -15.85 13.33
N LEU A 165 -24.28 -15.58 13.78
CA LEU A 165 -25.48 -16.33 13.39
C LEU A 165 -25.73 -16.22 11.88
N TRP A 166 -25.66 -15.02 11.32
CA TRP A 166 -25.78 -14.83 9.87
C TRP A 166 -24.73 -15.65 9.11
N ARG A 167 -23.46 -15.57 9.53
CA ARG A 167 -22.38 -16.36 8.94
C ARG A 167 -22.65 -17.86 9.03
N LEU A 168 -23.14 -18.34 10.17
CA LEU A 168 -23.53 -19.74 10.37
C LEU A 168 -24.65 -20.15 9.39
N CYS A 169 -25.70 -19.34 9.24
CA CYS A 169 -26.78 -19.56 8.27
C CYS A 169 -26.28 -19.61 6.82
N THR A 170 -25.27 -18.79 6.48
CA THR A 170 -24.63 -18.79 5.15
C THR A 170 -23.57 -19.87 4.96
N GLY A 171 -23.39 -20.79 5.93
CA GLY A 171 -22.51 -21.95 5.81
C GLY A 171 -21.07 -21.76 6.28
N ALA A 172 -20.74 -20.66 6.97
CA ALA A 172 -19.42 -20.48 7.58
C ALA A 172 -19.17 -21.51 8.69
N ARG A 173 -17.90 -21.94 8.83
CA ARG A 173 -17.46 -22.94 9.80
C ARG A 173 -16.08 -22.60 10.36
N GLY A 174 -15.69 -23.27 11.44
CA GLY A 174 -14.34 -23.14 12.03
C GLY A 174 -13.98 -21.68 12.31
N ALA A 175 -12.82 -21.23 11.83
CA ALA A 175 -12.34 -19.85 11.98
C ALA A 175 -13.23 -18.78 11.31
N GLY A 176 -14.10 -19.15 10.36
CA GLY A 176 -15.03 -18.23 9.71
C GLY A 176 -16.10 -17.65 10.66
N LEU A 177 -16.29 -18.28 11.82
CA LEU A 177 -17.24 -17.89 12.87
C LEU A 177 -16.61 -17.01 13.97
N ALA A 178 -15.41 -16.46 13.74
CA ALA A 178 -14.68 -15.65 14.73
C ALA A 178 -15.31 -14.27 15.01
N GLY A 179 -16.49 -14.00 14.43
CA GLY A 179 -17.23 -12.77 14.61
C GLY A 179 -16.65 -11.57 13.88
N ILE A 180 -16.97 -10.38 14.36
CA ILE A 180 -16.47 -9.10 13.89
C ILE A 180 -15.04 -8.90 14.43
N PRO A 181 -14.03 -8.63 13.58
CA PRO A 181 -12.69 -8.37 14.05
C PRO A 181 -12.65 -7.06 14.88
N PRO A 182 -11.98 -7.05 16.04
CA PRO A 182 -11.96 -5.90 16.93
C PRO A 182 -11.13 -4.73 16.36
N VAL A 183 -10.07 -5.03 15.59
CA VAL A 183 -9.31 -4.06 14.79
C VAL A 183 -9.14 -4.60 13.38
N THR A 184 -9.28 -3.73 12.37
CA THR A 184 -9.06 -4.09 10.96
C THR A 184 -8.72 -2.84 10.14
N GLY A 185 -8.06 -3.00 8.98
CA GLY A 185 -7.90 -1.89 8.04
C GLY A 185 -9.26 -1.39 7.55
N ILE A 186 -9.35 -0.09 7.23
CA ILE A 186 -10.59 0.47 6.70
C ILE A 186 -10.97 -0.17 5.35
N PRO A 187 -12.17 -0.78 5.23
CA PRO A 187 -12.57 -1.49 4.02
C PRO A 187 -12.92 -0.50 2.91
N GLU A 188 -13.08 -0.99 1.67
CA GLU A 188 -13.52 -0.20 0.50
C GLU A 188 -12.59 0.97 0.11
N CYS A 189 -11.44 1.10 0.77
CA CYS A 189 -10.47 2.18 0.56
C CYS A 189 -9.21 1.72 -0.19
N HIS A 190 -9.25 0.53 -0.83
CA HIS A 190 -8.14 0.03 -1.63
C HIS A 190 -7.83 1.02 -2.77
N GLY A 191 -6.57 1.42 -2.91
CA GLY A 191 -6.14 2.43 -3.89
C GLY A 191 -6.19 3.87 -3.40
N LEU A 192 -6.66 4.14 -2.17
CA LEU A 192 -6.57 5.46 -1.54
C LEU A 192 -5.26 5.60 -0.73
N TYR A 193 -4.31 6.37 -1.25
CA TYR A 193 -3.03 6.62 -0.59
C TYR A 193 -3.22 7.30 0.78
N GLY A 194 -2.48 6.87 1.81
CA GLY A 194 -2.62 7.38 3.18
C GLY A 194 -3.85 6.86 3.93
N VAL A 195 -4.68 6.02 3.30
CA VAL A 195 -5.89 5.45 3.91
C VAL A 195 -5.78 3.94 4.06
N SER A 196 -5.41 3.22 2.99
CA SER A 196 -5.35 1.76 2.99
C SER A 196 -3.94 1.27 2.67
N GLY A 197 -3.26 0.72 3.68
CA GLY A 197 -1.92 0.13 3.53
C GLY A 197 -0.92 1.11 2.90
N SER A 198 -0.91 2.38 3.34
CA SER A 198 -0.07 3.44 2.79
C SER A 198 -0.04 4.69 3.68
N GLY A 199 0.89 5.62 3.39
CA GLY A 199 1.00 6.93 4.06
C GLY A 199 2.12 7.05 5.09
N LEU A 200 2.80 5.95 5.43
CA LEU A 200 4.05 5.95 6.17
C LEU A 200 5.14 5.33 5.33
N GLU A 201 6.33 5.88 5.37
CA GLU A 201 7.47 5.33 4.65
C GLU A 201 8.35 4.52 5.59
N MET A 202 8.66 3.29 5.18
CA MET A 202 9.65 2.46 5.85
C MET A 202 10.70 2.05 4.83
N LYS A 203 11.98 2.24 5.19
CA LYS A 203 13.09 1.67 4.44
C LYS A 203 13.39 0.31 5.02
N LEU A 204 13.36 -0.73 4.20
CA LEU A 204 13.88 -2.03 4.63
C LEU A 204 15.41 -2.05 4.47
N PRO A 205 16.18 -2.21 5.55
CA PRO A 205 17.57 -2.60 5.45
C PRO A 205 17.61 -4.09 5.05
N TYR A 206 18.04 -4.36 3.81
CA TYR A 206 18.30 -5.72 3.38
C TYR A 206 19.80 -6.00 3.42
N GLN A 207 20.23 -6.84 4.36
CA GLN A 207 21.51 -7.55 4.26
C GLN A 207 21.21 -8.98 3.81
N PRO A 208 21.57 -9.38 2.58
CA PRO A 208 21.66 -10.81 2.29
C PRO A 208 22.69 -11.38 3.26
N ASN A 209 22.44 -12.54 3.86
CA ASN A 209 23.41 -13.26 4.70
C ASN A 209 24.81 -13.18 4.07
N SER A 210 25.61 -12.22 4.53
CA SER A 210 26.95 -12.01 4.01
C SER A 210 27.83 -12.99 4.73
N ASN A 211 28.37 -13.94 3.96
CA ASN A 211 29.59 -14.62 4.36
C ASN A 211 30.60 -13.53 4.76
N PRO A 212 31.25 -13.58 5.94
CA PRO A 212 32.06 -12.49 6.47
C PRO A 212 33.22 -12.04 5.55
N ASP A 213 33.53 -12.80 4.51
CA ASP A 213 34.63 -12.53 3.57
C ASP A 213 34.25 -11.82 2.26
N SER A 214 32.98 -11.51 1.99
CA SER A 214 32.60 -10.81 0.75
C SER A 214 32.49 -9.30 0.93
N LYS A 215 33.40 -8.54 0.29
CA LYS A 215 33.41 -7.07 0.26
C LYS A 215 32.03 -6.46 -0.09
N SER A 216 31.49 -5.68 0.85
CA SER A 216 30.34 -4.77 0.80
C SER A 216 29.66 -4.56 -0.57
N HIS A 217 28.51 -5.21 -0.78
CA HIS A 217 27.51 -4.70 -1.71
C HIS A 217 26.68 -3.60 -1.02
N PRO A 218 26.39 -2.47 -1.70
CA PRO A 218 25.58 -1.41 -1.12
C PRO A 218 24.20 -1.97 -0.74
N SER A 219 23.77 -1.70 0.49
CA SER A 219 22.43 -2.06 0.97
C SER A 219 21.39 -1.36 0.11
N GLN A 220 20.64 -2.14 -0.68
CA GLN A 220 19.58 -1.61 -1.51
C GLN A 220 18.35 -1.36 -0.61
N SER A 221 18.14 -0.11 -0.18
CA SER A 221 16.94 0.27 0.56
C SER A 221 15.80 0.56 -0.41
N VAL A 222 14.69 -0.19 -0.30
CA VAL A 222 13.44 0.14 -1.01
C VAL A 222 12.47 0.78 -0.02
N THR A 223 11.84 1.88 -0.44
CA THR A 223 10.76 2.52 0.32
C THR A 223 9.48 1.72 0.15
N ILE A 224 8.91 1.28 1.26
CA ILE A 224 7.60 0.65 1.32
C ILE A 224 6.62 1.60 2.00
N SER A 225 5.43 1.70 1.42
CA SER A 225 4.31 2.32 2.10
C SER A 225 3.80 1.36 3.16
N THR A 226 3.69 1.87 4.37
CA THR A 226 3.10 1.19 5.51
C THR A 226 2.03 2.10 6.10
N GLY A 227 1.30 1.62 7.10
CA GLY A 227 0.28 2.41 7.77
C GLY A 227 -1.07 2.39 7.07
N GLY A 228 -1.79 3.52 7.18
CA GLY A 228 -3.20 3.65 6.85
C GLY A 228 -4.08 3.69 8.09
N ILE A 229 -5.39 3.80 7.86
CA ILE A 229 -6.39 3.97 8.90
C ILE A 229 -6.91 2.62 9.37
N PHE A 230 -6.80 2.39 10.67
CA PHE A 230 -7.39 1.22 11.31
C PHE A 230 -8.74 1.59 11.91
N ILE A 231 -9.72 0.71 11.69
CA ILE A 231 -10.96 0.70 12.44
C ILE A 231 -10.72 0.00 13.76
N CYS A 232 -11.18 0.59 14.85
CA CYS A 232 -11.22 0.00 16.18
C CYS A 232 -12.67 -0.11 16.69
N ARG A 233 -13.02 -1.24 17.31
CA ARG A 233 -14.38 -1.51 17.84
C ARG A 233 -14.32 -1.86 19.33
N PRO A 234 -14.08 -0.86 20.21
CA PRO A 234 -13.91 -1.12 21.64
C PRO A 234 -15.18 -1.61 22.34
N LEU A 235 -16.36 -1.43 21.72
CA LEU A 235 -17.64 -1.77 22.32
C LEU A 235 -18.08 -3.23 22.12
N LEU A 236 -17.32 -4.05 21.39
CA LEU A 236 -17.67 -5.47 21.12
C LEU A 236 -17.80 -6.33 22.39
N ALA A 237 -17.27 -5.89 23.52
CA ALA A 237 -17.38 -6.58 24.80
C ALA A 237 -18.68 -6.27 25.56
N PHE A 238 -19.43 -5.23 25.16
CA PHE A 238 -20.60 -4.75 25.87
C PHE A 238 -21.88 -5.00 25.06
N PRO A 239 -22.97 -5.47 25.69
CA PRO A 239 -24.26 -5.62 25.01
C PRO A 239 -24.92 -4.25 24.79
N LYS A 240 -25.90 -4.20 23.89
CA LYS A 240 -26.59 -2.95 23.52
C LYS A 240 -27.26 -2.27 24.71
N SER A 241 -27.80 -3.06 25.64
CA SER A 241 -28.46 -2.55 26.84
C SER A 241 -27.55 -1.68 27.71
N ASN A 242 -26.25 -2.00 27.80
CA ASN A 242 -25.27 -1.16 28.50
C ASN A 242 -25.06 0.19 27.80
N LEU A 243 -25.09 0.23 26.46
CA LEU A 243 -24.91 1.46 25.67
C LEU A 243 -26.11 2.40 25.82
N VAL A 244 -27.32 1.85 25.75
CA VAL A 244 -28.56 2.59 26.00
C VAL A 244 -28.57 3.14 27.43
N ALA A 245 -28.26 2.30 28.43
CA ALA A 245 -28.17 2.75 29.82
C ALA A 245 -27.10 3.84 30.03
N THR A 246 -26.01 3.80 29.28
CA THR A 246 -24.97 4.85 29.29
C THR A 246 -25.51 6.17 28.75
N CYS A 247 -26.28 6.14 27.66
CA CYS A 247 -26.88 7.35 27.11
C CYS A 247 -27.92 7.94 28.08
N GLU A 248 -28.83 7.10 28.58
CA GLU A 248 -29.89 7.50 29.52
C GLU A 248 -29.32 8.09 30.82
N ALA A 249 -28.32 7.44 31.42
CA ALA A 249 -27.73 7.86 32.69
C ALA A 249 -26.98 9.20 32.59
N ASN A 250 -26.52 9.58 31.38
CA ASN A 250 -25.72 10.79 31.15
C ASN A 250 -26.44 11.83 30.29
N GLY A 251 -27.75 11.66 30.05
CA GLY A 251 -28.56 12.61 29.28
C GLY A 251 -28.11 12.77 27.82
N VAL A 252 -27.49 11.75 27.23
CA VAL A 252 -27.00 11.81 25.84
C VAL A 252 -28.17 11.56 24.88
N PRO A 253 -28.52 12.52 24.01
CA PRO A 253 -29.58 12.33 23.03
C PRO A 253 -29.16 11.34 21.95
N PHE A 254 -30.12 10.56 21.45
CA PHE A 254 -29.91 9.67 20.31
C PHE A 254 -31.23 9.46 19.53
N VAL A 255 -31.10 9.12 18.26
CA VAL A 255 -32.24 8.76 17.40
C VAL A 255 -32.49 7.25 17.46
N THR A 256 -33.76 6.87 17.50
CA THR A 256 -34.21 5.49 17.34
C THR A 256 -34.93 5.35 16.01
N ASP A 257 -34.26 4.76 15.02
CA ASP A 257 -34.84 4.52 13.70
C ASP A 257 -35.77 3.30 13.74
N LYS A 258 -37.04 3.49 13.36
CA LYS A 258 -38.09 2.47 13.39
C LYS A 258 -37.80 1.32 12.41
N THR A 259 -37.10 1.59 11.30
CA THR A 259 -36.77 0.58 10.30
C THR A 259 -35.81 -0.49 10.82
N ASN A 260 -35.02 -0.18 11.85
CA ASN A 260 -34.11 -1.14 12.51
C ASN A 260 -34.84 -2.26 13.26
N PHE A 261 -36.15 -2.12 13.48
CA PHE A 261 -36.99 -3.09 14.18
C PHE A 261 -37.89 -3.90 13.23
N ASP A 262 -37.91 -3.57 11.94
CA ASP A 262 -38.67 -4.34 10.96
C ASP A 262 -37.91 -5.62 10.57
N PRO A 263 -38.41 -6.81 10.96
CA PRO A 263 -37.72 -8.08 10.69
C PRO A 263 -37.71 -8.46 9.20
N THR A 264 -38.56 -7.86 8.38
CA THR A 264 -38.68 -8.20 6.94
C THR A 264 -37.66 -7.47 6.07
N LEU A 265 -37.05 -6.40 6.60
CA LEU A 265 -36.23 -5.48 5.83
C LEU A 265 -34.82 -6.03 5.55
N THR A 266 -34.21 -6.71 6.52
CA THR A 266 -32.89 -7.34 6.35
C THR A 266 -32.80 -8.67 7.10
N PRO A 267 -31.96 -9.63 6.64
CA PRO A 267 -31.71 -10.87 7.39
C PRO A 267 -31.20 -10.61 8.81
N ARG A 268 -30.49 -9.50 9.02
CA ARG A 268 -29.97 -9.10 10.32
C ARG A 268 -31.08 -8.64 11.26
N ASN A 269 -32.04 -7.88 10.77
CA ASN A 269 -33.22 -7.49 11.55
C ASN A 269 -34.06 -8.72 11.92
N ALA A 270 -34.23 -9.67 11.00
CA ALA A 270 -34.89 -10.94 11.29
C ALA A 270 -34.20 -11.70 12.44
N ILE A 271 -32.87 -11.86 12.38
CA ILE A 271 -32.08 -12.50 13.45
C ILE A 271 -32.26 -11.75 14.77
N ARG A 272 -32.23 -10.41 14.75
CA ARG A 272 -32.42 -9.58 15.95
C ARG A 272 -33.81 -9.77 16.58
N SER A 273 -34.88 -9.84 15.78
CA SER A 273 -36.24 -10.12 16.27
C SER A 273 -36.30 -11.48 16.95
N LEU A 274 -35.77 -12.52 16.30
CA LEU A 274 -35.74 -13.88 16.83
C LEU A 274 -34.96 -14.01 18.15
N LEU A 275 -33.86 -13.26 18.29
CA LEU A 275 -33.10 -13.19 19.53
C LEU A 275 -33.87 -12.45 20.63
N THR A 276 -34.49 -11.32 20.31
CA THR A 276 -35.20 -10.47 21.27
C THR A 276 -36.44 -11.18 21.83
N GLU A 277 -37.15 -11.92 20.98
CA GLU A 277 -38.34 -12.69 21.36
C GLU A 277 -38.00 -14.04 22.04
N ASN A 278 -36.71 -14.37 22.18
CA ASN A 278 -36.23 -15.67 22.70
C ASN A 278 -36.78 -16.89 21.95
N TRP A 279 -37.08 -16.76 20.66
CA TRP A 279 -37.60 -17.86 19.85
C TRP A 279 -36.54 -18.92 19.50
N LEU A 280 -35.25 -18.55 19.60
CA LEU A 280 -34.15 -19.46 19.29
C LEU A 280 -33.86 -20.44 20.44
N PRO A 281 -33.54 -21.72 20.15
CA PRO A 281 -33.09 -22.68 21.17
C PRO A 281 -31.84 -22.21 21.91
N ARG A 282 -31.61 -22.70 23.14
CA ARG A 282 -30.45 -22.36 23.99
C ARG A 282 -29.09 -22.40 23.27
N ALA A 283 -28.90 -23.32 22.33
CA ALA A 283 -27.68 -23.45 21.55
C ALA A 283 -27.39 -22.25 20.62
N LEU A 284 -28.43 -21.52 20.22
CA LEU A 284 -28.35 -20.35 19.32
C LEU A 284 -28.57 -19.02 20.06
N GLN A 285 -28.66 -19.05 21.39
CA GLN A 285 -28.77 -17.87 22.24
C GLN A 285 -27.39 -17.19 22.46
N PRO A 286 -27.37 -15.88 22.81
CA PRO A 286 -26.12 -15.10 22.88
C PRO A 286 -24.98 -15.75 23.67
N PRO A 287 -25.16 -16.35 24.88
CA PRO A 287 -24.04 -16.95 25.61
C PRO A 287 -23.35 -18.09 24.86
N SER A 288 -24.13 -18.94 24.19
CA SER A 288 -23.62 -20.07 23.40
C SER A 288 -22.88 -19.57 22.16
N ILE A 289 -23.43 -18.56 21.48
CA ILE A 289 -22.79 -17.95 20.31
C ILE A 289 -21.50 -17.22 20.68
N LEU A 290 -21.45 -16.52 21.81
CA LEU A 290 -20.22 -15.88 22.31
C LEU A 290 -19.13 -16.91 22.63
N SER A 291 -19.50 -18.05 23.22
CA SER A 291 -18.57 -19.17 23.44
C SER A 291 -18.03 -19.74 22.12
N LEU A 292 -18.90 -19.89 21.11
CA LEU A 292 -18.52 -20.32 19.77
C LEU A 292 -17.56 -19.33 19.09
N ILE A 293 -17.82 -18.03 19.20
CA ILE A 293 -16.93 -16.96 18.70
C ILE A 293 -15.55 -17.11 19.33
N LYS A 294 -15.47 -17.26 20.66
CA LYS A 294 -14.20 -17.41 21.38
C LYS A 294 -13.43 -18.65 20.93
N ALA A 295 -14.11 -19.79 20.76
CA ALA A 295 -13.50 -21.02 20.25
C ALA A 295 -12.97 -20.83 18.82
N SER A 296 -13.76 -20.20 17.96
CA SER A 296 -13.37 -19.89 16.57
C SER A 296 -12.15 -18.96 16.49
N GLN A 297 -12.09 -17.94 17.35
CA GLN A 297 -10.91 -17.07 17.51
C GLN A 297 -9.68 -17.84 18.00
N GLY A 298 -9.87 -18.88 18.84
CA GLY A 298 -8.81 -19.82 19.21
C GLY A 298 -8.22 -20.54 17.99
N LEU A 299 -9.08 -21.08 17.13
CA LEU A 299 -8.65 -21.76 15.89
C LEU A 299 -7.86 -20.84 14.94
N LEU A 300 -8.26 -19.57 14.83
CA LEU A 300 -7.56 -18.59 14.00
C LEU A 300 -6.15 -18.29 14.56
N ARG A 301 -6.04 -18.09 15.87
CA ARG A 301 -4.76 -17.88 16.56
C ARG A 301 -3.83 -19.08 16.43
N ASP A 302 -4.36 -20.28 16.61
CA ASP A 302 -3.60 -21.53 16.42
C ASP A 302 -3.10 -21.67 14.99
N SER A 303 -3.95 -21.37 14.01
CA SER A 303 -3.57 -21.45 12.59
C SER A 303 -2.45 -20.45 12.25
N THR A 304 -2.54 -19.23 12.80
CA THR A 304 -1.50 -18.21 12.65
C THR A 304 -0.19 -18.63 13.32
N ARG A 305 -0.26 -19.17 14.55
CA ARG A 305 0.91 -19.70 15.28
C ARG A 305 1.61 -20.82 14.50
N LEU A 306 0.87 -21.81 14.02
CA LEU A 306 1.42 -22.93 13.24
C LEU A 306 1.99 -22.45 11.90
N SER A 307 1.34 -21.49 11.24
CA SER A 307 1.88 -20.86 10.03
C SER A 307 3.20 -20.14 10.32
N ASN A 308 3.29 -19.39 11.44
CA ASN A 308 4.54 -18.74 11.84
C ASN A 308 5.67 -19.76 12.09
N LEU A 309 5.38 -20.94 12.64
CA LEU A 309 6.38 -22.00 12.79
C LEU A 309 6.90 -22.49 11.44
N LEU A 310 6.01 -22.81 10.50
CA LEU A 310 6.40 -23.26 9.15
C LEU A 310 7.16 -22.18 8.37
N LEU A 311 6.78 -20.91 8.53
CA LEU A 311 7.48 -19.79 7.89
C LEU A 311 8.92 -19.64 8.40
N ARG A 312 9.25 -20.01 9.65
CA ARG A 312 10.63 -19.99 10.17
C ARG A 312 11.56 -20.97 9.45
N GLU A 313 10.99 -22.04 8.89
CA GLU A 313 11.75 -23.04 8.12
C GLU A 313 11.98 -22.59 6.68
N CYS A 314 11.16 -21.65 6.19
CA CYS A 314 11.32 -21.06 4.86
C CYS A 314 12.35 -19.91 4.93
N ARG A 315 13.26 -19.85 3.97
CA ARG A 315 14.32 -18.81 3.94
C ARG A 315 14.21 -17.94 2.69
N ILE A 316 14.10 -16.63 2.89
CA ILE A 316 14.22 -15.66 1.79
C ILE A 316 15.71 -15.47 1.48
N LEU A 317 16.14 -15.94 0.30
CA LEU A 317 17.52 -15.83 -0.17
C LEU A 317 17.81 -14.49 -0.85
N GLU A 318 16.84 -13.97 -1.60
CA GLU A 318 16.93 -12.68 -2.29
C GLU A 318 15.54 -12.06 -2.38
N LEU A 319 15.40 -10.76 -2.07
CA LEU A 319 14.14 -10.02 -2.21
C LEU A 319 14.40 -8.71 -2.96
N LYS A 320 13.78 -8.56 -4.14
CA LYS A 320 13.89 -7.38 -5.01
C LYS A 320 12.50 -6.80 -5.27
N LEU A 321 12.05 -5.92 -4.38
CA LEU A 321 10.73 -5.31 -4.47
C LEU A 321 10.59 -4.37 -5.68
N ASN A 322 11.67 -3.70 -6.08
CA ASN A 322 11.75 -2.92 -7.31
C ASN A 322 11.41 -3.71 -8.58
N ALA A 323 11.73 -5.01 -8.60
CA ALA A 323 11.43 -5.93 -9.69
C ALA A 323 10.20 -6.81 -9.42
N GLY A 324 9.72 -6.86 -8.17
CA GLY A 324 8.65 -7.76 -7.76
C GLY A 324 9.07 -9.23 -7.79
N THR A 325 10.32 -9.53 -7.40
CA THR A 325 10.87 -10.89 -7.38
C THR A 325 11.44 -11.26 -6.02
N MET A 326 11.34 -12.54 -5.67
CA MET A 326 11.89 -13.11 -4.46
C MET A 326 12.41 -14.52 -4.74
N THR A 327 13.59 -14.86 -4.24
CA THR A 327 14.10 -16.22 -4.25
C THR A 327 13.90 -16.82 -2.87
N VAL A 328 13.15 -17.92 -2.77
CA VAL A 328 12.81 -18.58 -1.51
C VAL A 328 13.31 -20.02 -1.53
N LYS A 329 13.98 -20.43 -0.45
CA LYS A 329 14.26 -21.82 -0.15
C LYS A 329 13.20 -22.35 0.80
N PHE A 330 12.51 -23.39 0.37
CA PHE A 330 11.53 -24.09 1.19
C PHE A 330 12.19 -25.29 1.87
N PRO A 331 11.71 -25.73 3.04
CA PRO A 331 12.19 -26.97 3.65
C PRO A 331 11.92 -28.16 2.72
N SER A 332 12.84 -29.12 2.69
CA SER A 332 12.67 -30.38 1.93
C SER A 332 11.68 -31.32 2.64
N GLU A 333 11.45 -31.11 3.93
CA GLU A 333 10.43 -31.77 4.75
C GLU A 333 9.85 -30.75 5.74
N ALA A 334 8.54 -30.56 5.71
CA ALA A 334 7.83 -29.65 6.60
C ALA A 334 6.97 -30.47 7.58
N SER A 335 7.57 -31.00 8.66
CA SER A 335 6.79 -31.71 9.68
C SER A 335 6.25 -30.74 10.73
N LEU A 336 4.93 -30.68 10.83
CA LEU A 336 4.21 -29.99 11.91
C LEU A 336 3.57 -30.99 12.89
N ASP A 337 3.94 -32.27 12.79
CA ASP A 337 3.26 -33.37 13.49
C ASP A 337 3.39 -33.23 15.01
N GLU A 338 4.57 -32.83 15.50
CA GLU A 338 4.82 -32.61 16.94
C GLU A 338 4.01 -31.45 17.54
N HIS A 339 3.50 -30.54 16.71
CA HIS A 339 2.82 -29.32 17.14
C HIS A 339 1.29 -29.37 16.99
N ILE A 340 0.76 -30.44 16.40
CA ILE A 340 -0.68 -30.62 16.17
C ILE A 340 -1.20 -31.68 17.12
N HIS A 341 -1.91 -31.23 18.17
CA HIS A 341 -2.64 -32.11 19.07
C HIS A 341 -3.98 -32.52 18.41
N SER A 342 -3.96 -33.59 17.62
CA SER A 342 -5.18 -34.24 17.09
C SER A 342 -5.24 -35.69 17.59
N THR A 343 -6.43 -36.13 18.00
CA THR A 343 -6.68 -37.52 18.41
C THR A 343 -6.82 -38.48 17.22
N ASN A 344 -6.97 -37.97 15.99
CA ASN A 344 -7.15 -38.74 14.76
C ASN A 344 -6.14 -38.35 13.67
N GLY A 345 -5.40 -39.32 13.14
CA GLY A 345 -4.33 -39.11 12.14
C GLY A 345 -4.78 -38.58 10.76
N ARG A 346 -6.05 -38.79 10.36
CA ARG A 346 -6.59 -38.18 9.12
C ARG A 346 -6.88 -36.69 9.28
N ASP A 347 -7.35 -36.28 10.46
CA ASP A 347 -7.67 -34.88 10.76
C ASP A 347 -6.39 -34.03 10.94
N SER A 348 -5.33 -34.62 11.50
CA SER A 348 -4.01 -33.96 11.56
C SER A 348 -3.46 -33.68 10.16
N THR A 349 -3.50 -34.67 9.26
CA THR A 349 -2.99 -34.51 7.89
C THR A 349 -3.72 -33.39 7.13
N GLN A 350 -5.05 -33.33 7.23
CA GLN A 350 -5.83 -32.26 6.61
C GLN A 350 -5.49 -30.90 7.21
N ARG A 351 -5.33 -30.83 8.53
CA ARG A 351 -4.95 -29.60 9.23
C ARG A 351 -3.55 -29.12 8.80
N ILE A 352 -2.57 -30.02 8.67
CA ILE A 352 -1.22 -29.69 8.15
C ILE A 352 -1.31 -29.06 6.77
N ARG A 353 -2.07 -29.69 5.84
CA ARG A 353 -2.27 -29.14 4.50
C ARG A 353 -2.90 -27.75 4.52
N GLN A 354 -3.86 -27.49 5.41
CA GLN A 354 -4.44 -26.15 5.56
C GLN A 354 -3.43 -25.13 6.05
N ILE A 355 -2.54 -25.49 6.98
CA ILE A 355 -1.45 -24.60 7.46
C ILE A 355 -0.41 -24.35 6.36
N GLN A 356 -0.05 -25.36 5.58
CA GLN A 356 0.84 -25.21 4.43
C GLN A 356 0.24 -24.28 3.37
N ALA A 357 -1.05 -24.46 3.04
CA ALA A 357 -1.78 -23.56 2.15
C ALA A 357 -1.81 -22.12 2.68
N LEU A 358 -2.04 -21.93 3.99
CA LEU A 358 -2.07 -20.60 4.62
C LEU A 358 -0.70 -19.93 4.56
N SER A 359 0.36 -20.68 4.85
CA SER A 359 1.73 -20.18 4.81
C SER A 359 2.14 -19.82 3.38
N LEU A 360 1.76 -20.65 2.39
CA LEU A 360 2.02 -20.37 0.99
C LEU A 360 1.29 -19.11 0.52
N ARG A 361 0.03 -18.92 0.92
CA ARG A 361 -0.73 -17.67 0.69
C ARG A 361 0.01 -16.45 1.23
N ARG A 362 0.43 -16.48 2.50
CA ARG A 362 1.17 -15.38 3.14
C ARG A 362 2.48 -15.06 2.39
N ILE A 363 3.20 -16.08 1.92
CA ILE A 363 4.40 -15.91 1.09
C ILE A 363 4.05 -15.22 -0.25
N THR A 364 2.97 -15.63 -0.92
CA THR A 364 2.57 -15.01 -2.20
C THR A 364 2.16 -13.54 -2.04
N GLU A 365 1.57 -13.18 -0.91
CA GLU A 365 1.10 -11.82 -0.60
C GLU A 365 2.25 -10.81 -0.45
N ILE A 366 3.49 -11.26 -0.18
CA ILE A 366 4.69 -10.39 -0.15
C ILE A 366 4.91 -9.68 -1.50
N LEU A 367 4.77 -10.43 -2.61
CA LEU A 367 5.01 -9.89 -3.97
C LEU A 367 3.73 -9.48 -4.69
N SER A 368 2.59 -9.97 -4.23
CA SER A 368 1.32 -9.89 -4.92
C SER A 368 0.20 -9.52 -3.93
N PRO A 369 0.30 -8.35 -3.25
CA PRO A 369 -0.71 -7.94 -2.29
C PRO A 369 -2.01 -7.63 -3.04
N PHE A 370 -3.03 -8.45 -2.81
CA PHE A 370 -4.39 -8.21 -3.30
C PHE A 370 -5.31 -7.83 -2.15
N PRO A 371 -6.28 -6.93 -2.37
CA PRO A 371 -7.31 -6.67 -1.37
C PRO A 371 -8.14 -7.93 -1.11
N ASP A 372 -8.69 -8.01 0.10
CA ASP A 372 -9.75 -8.94 0.50
C ASP A 372 -9.50 -10.42 0.24
N ASN A 373 -8.23 -10.84 0.29
CA ASN A 373 -7.90 -12.25 0.23
C ASN A 373 -8.43 -12.96 -1.04
N HIS A 374 -8.42 -12.25 -2.17
CA HIS A 374 -9.08 -12.62 -3.45
C HIS A 374 -8.92 -14.10 -3.88
N PHE A 375 -7.79 -14.74 -3.56
CA PHE A 375 -7.58 -16.17 -3.79
C PHE A 375 -8.01 -17.00 -2.58
N SER A 376 -8.91 -17.96 -2.82
CA SER A 376 -9.38 -18.87 -1.78
C SER A 376 -8.27 -19.82 -1.31
N LEU A 377 -8.28 -20.17 -0.02
CA LEU A 377 -7.26 -21.05 0.56
C LEU A 377 -7.23 -22.43 -0.11
N ARG A 378 -8.40 -22.96 -0.49
CA ARG A 378 -8.53 -24.21 -1.24
C ARG A 378 -7.79 -24.19 -2.59
N GLY A 379 -7.63 -23.02 -3.20
CA GLY A 379 -6.86 -22.87 -4.43
C GLY A 379 -5.37 -23.21 -4.25
N PHE A 380 -4.83 -23.06 -3.05
CA PHE A 380 -3.43 -23.35 -2.72
C PHE A 380 -3.18 -24.84 -2.47
N GLU A 381 -4.20 -25.60 -2.06
CA GLU A 381 -4.07 -27.00 -1.65
C GLU A 381 -3.46 -27.90 -2.75
N LYS A 382 -3.77 -27.62 -4.02
CA LYS A 382 -3.28 -28.37 -5.18
C LYS A 382 -1.79 -28.21 -5.45
N PHE A 383 -1.16 -27.20 -4.86
CA PHE A 383 0.25 -26.85 -5.10
C PHE A 383 1.14 -27.16 -3.90
N ILE A 384 0.55 -27.61 -2.78
CA ILE A 384 1.28 -27.96 -1.56
C ILE A 384 2.38 -28.96 -1.88
N ASP A 385 2.04 -30.09 -2.51
CA ASP A 385 3.00 -31.17 -2.74
C ASP A 385 4.15 -30.76 -3.69
N ARG A 386 3.98 -29.68 -4.48
CA ARG A 386 5.04 -29.12 -5.32
C ARG A 386 6.04 -28.29 -4.54
N VAL A 387 5.60 -27.62 -3.47
CA VAL A 387 6.41 -26.68 -2.68
C VAL A 387 6.93 -27.34 -1.40
N PHE A 388 6.09 -28.16 -0.75
CA PHE A 388 6.36 -28.94 0.45
C PHE A 388 6.20 -30.43 0.11
N PRO A 389 7.22 -31.06 -0.51
CA PRO A 389 7.11 -32.46 -0.94
C PRO A 389 7.05 -33.43 0.25
N SER A 390 6.31 -34.53 0.09
CA SER A 390 6.25 -35.62 1.08
C SER A 390 7.33 -36.68 0.80
N THR A 391 7.87 -37.31 1.85
CA THR A 391 8.90 -38.38 1.79
C THR A 391 8.49 -39.62 0.99
N SER A 392 7.19 -39.83 0.79
CA SER A 392 6.59 -40.98 0.09
C SER A 392 6.42 -40.81 -1.44
N GLN A 393 6.83 -39.69 -2.04
CA GLN A 393 6.70 -39.49 -3.49
C GLN A 393 7.90 -40.02 -4.31
N PRO A 394 7.64 -40.78 -5.40
CA PRO A 394 8.67 -41.28 -6.32
C PRO A 394 9.53 -40.16 -6.90
N GLN A 395 10.83 -40.41 -7.02
CA GLN A 395 11.83 -39.42 -7.46
C GLN A 395 11.60 -38.91 -8.89
N GLN A 396 10.90 -39.68 -9.75
CA GLN A 396 10.55 -39.30 -11.13
C GLN A 396 9.40 -38.29 -11.25
N GLU A 397 8.50 -38.18 -10.27
CA GLU A 397 7.43 -37.17 -10.24
C GLU A 397 7.91 -35.80 -9.72
N ARG A 398 9.17 -35.72 -9.24
CA ARG A 398 9.79 -34.48 -8.73
C ARG A 398 10.28 -33.53 -9.82
N GLN A 399 9.81 -33.65 -11.06
CA GLN A 399 10.09 -32.63 -12.09
C GLN A 399 9.40 -31.32 -11.70
N LYS A 400 10.16 -30.44 -11.06
CA LYS A 400 9.71 -29.11 -10.63
C LYS A 400 9.44 -28.28 -11.88
N GLN A 401 8.18 -28.25 -12.34
CA GLN A 401 7.75 -27.37 -13.43
C GLN A 401 7.32 -26.02 -12.87
N ALA A 402 7.47 -24.97 -13.67
CA ALA A 402 6.97 -23.65 -13.31
C ALA A 402 5.44 -23.64 -13.23
N PHE A 403 4.87 -22.87 -12.30
CA PHE A 403 3.41 -22.76 -12.13
C PHE A 403 3.01 -21.40 -11.55
N THR A 404 1.74 -21.02 -11.74
CA THR A 404 1.17 -19.78 -11.17
C THR A 404 0.24 -20.09 -10.01
N LEU A 405 0.36 -19.34 -8.92
CA LEU A 405 -0.45 -19.48 -7.72
C LEU A 405 -0.59 -18.12 -7.04
N GLY A 406 -1.79 -17.74 -6.58
CA GLY A 406 -1.98 -16.50 -5.80
C GLY A 406 -1.56 -15.21 -6.52
N GLY A 407 -1.55 -15.21 -7.85
CA GLY A 407 -1.06 -14.07 -8.65
C GLY A 407 0.46 -13.99 -8.79
N VAL A 408 1.20 -15.02 -8.37
CA VAL A 408 2.65 -15.13 -8.56
C VAL A 408 3.02 -16.34 -9.41
N LEU A 409 4.14 -16.25 -10.12
CA LEU A 409 4.78 -17.32 -10.86
C LEU A 409 5.92 -17.91 -10.04
N PHE A 410 5.86 -19.20 -9.78
CA PHE A 410 6.92 -20.02 -9.22
C PHE A 410 7.74 -20.64 -10.35
N LYS A 411 9.05 -20.42 -10.33
CA LYS A 411 9.99 -21.04 -11.26
C LYS A 411 11.10 -21.75 -10.46
N PRO A 412 11.38 -23.04 -10.72
CA PRO A 412 12.49 -23.73 -10.08
C PRO A 412 13.82 -23.05 -10.39
N VAL A 413 14.70 -22.98 -9.40
CA VAL A 413 16.08 -22.51 -9.60
C VAL A 413 17.00 -23.72 -9.65
N SER A 414 17.64 -23.94 -10.81
CA SER A 414 18.73 -24.92 -10.97
C SER A 414 20.02 -24.13 -11.17
N GLN A 415 20.99 -24.26 -10.26
CA GLN A 415 22.27 -23.59 -10.41
C GLN A 415 23.14 -24.33 -11.43
N LYS A 416 23.89 -23.61 -12.28
CA LYS A 416 25.01 -24.16 -13.04
C LYS A 416 26.24 -24.22 -12.11
N GLY A 417 26.55 -25.38 -11.54
CA GLY A 417 27.72 -25.63 -10.68
C GLY A 417 27.43 -26.61 -9.53
N ASP A 418 28.49 -27.19 -8.92
CA ASP A 418 28.52 -28.33 -7.96
C ASP A 418 27.67 -28.23 -6.67
N ARG A 419 26.86 -27.18 -6.48
CA ARG A 419 25.92 -27.06 -5.35
C ARG A 419 24.50 -26.88 -5.89
N GLU A 420 23.76 -27.98 -6.01
CA GLU A 420 22.32 -27.91 -6.28
C GLU A 420 21.59 -27.22 -5.12
N TRP A 421 20.86 -26.15 -5.40
CA TRP A 421 19.97 -25.54 -4.44
C TRP A 421 18.70 -26.40 -4.31
N ASP A 422 18.74 -27.36 -3.38
CA ASP A 422 17.55 -28.18 -3.12
C ASP A 422 16.37 -27.29 -2.66
N ASN A 423 15.19 -27.64 -3.18
CA ASN A 423 13.89 -26.96 -3.01
C ASN A 423 13.87 -25.42 -3.03
N THR A 424 14.58 -24.82 -4.00
CA THR A 424 14.62 -23.36 -4.18
C THR A 424 13.84 -22.86 -5.39
N TRP A 425 13.06 -21.79 -5.19
CA TRP A 425 12.14 -21.23 -6.17
C TRP A 425 12.36 -19.73 -6.35
N LEU A 426 12.41 -19.29 -7.61
CA LEU A 426 12.24 -17.91 -7.99
C LEU A 426 10.75 -17.63 -8.08
N VAL A 427 10.26 -16.78 -7.18
CA VAL A 427 8.89 -16.30 -7.12
C VAL A 427 8.84 -14.90 -7.71
N SER A 428 7.92 -14.65 -8.63
CA SER A 428 7.73 -13.33 -9.23
C SER A 428 6.25 -13.07 -9.49
N ARG A 429 5.85 -11.84 -9.81
CA ARG A 429 4.47 -11.57 -10.24
C ARG A 429 4.11 -12.44 -11.46
N GLN A 430 2.88 -12.95 -11.52
CA GLN A 430 2.41 -13.67 -12.71
C GLN A 430 2.36 -12.72 -13.93
N PRO A 431 2.68 -13.19 -15.14
CA PRO A 431 2.51 -12.39 -16.35
C PRO A 431 1.06 -11.89 -16.53
N PHE A 432 0.90 -10.68 -17.05
CA PHE A 432 -0.42 -10.11 -17.30
C PHE A 432 -1.13 -10.83 -18.46
N MET A 433 -2.46 -10.93 -18.35
CA MET A 433 -3.30 -11.37 -19.47
C MET A 433 -3.38 -10.26 -20.51
N ARG A 434 -3.28 -10.62 -21.81
CA ARG A 434 -3.18 -9.66 -22.94
C ARG A 434 -4.27 -8.58 -22.96
N HIS A 435 -5.46 -8.87 -22.45
CA HIS A 435 -6.61 -7.95 -22.45
C HIS A 435 -6.91 -7.31 -21.09
N ARG A 436 -6.01 -7.47 -20.10
CA ARG A 436 -6.15 -6.91 -18.75
C ARG A 436 -4.82 -6.33 -18.28
N LEU A 437 -4.27 -5.39 -19.05
CA LEU A 437 -3.02 -4.70 -18.71
C LEU A 437 -3.31 -3.53 -17.76
N PRO A 438 -2.65 -3.45 -16.61
CA PRO A 438 -2.82 -2.30 -15.71
C PRO A 438 -2.21 -1.05 -16.35
N THR A 439 -3.04 -0.04 -16.57
CA THR A 439 -2.63 1.23 -17.17
C THR A 439 -3.08 2.38 -16.29
N LEU A 440 -2.20 3.38 -16.08
CA LEU A 440 -2.54 4.64 -15.43
C LEU A 440 -2.14 5.79 -16.35
N SER A 441 -2.98 6.81 -16.44
CA SER A 441 -2.71 8.01 -17.23
C SER A 441 -2.65 9.23 -16.32
N PHE A 442 -1.68 10.10 -16.60
CA PHE A 442 -1.40 11.31 -15.84
C PHE A 442 -1.32 12.47 -16.81
N ASP A 443 -2.22 13.44 -16.66
CA ASP A 443 -2.13 14.72 -17.37
C ASP A 443 -1.51 15.75 -16.42
N ILE A 444 -0.32 16.23 -16.76
CA ILE A 444 0.44 17.17 -15.93
C ILE A 444 0.49 18.53 -16.60
N SER A 445 -0.06 19.55 -15.94
CA SER A 445 -0.07 20.93 -16.44
C SER A 445 1.35 21.50 -16.51
N ILE A 446 1.66 22.16 -17.61
CA ILE A 446 2.91 22.92 -17.77
C ILE A 446 2.68 24.31 -17.17
N SER A 447 3.04 24.48 -15.90
CA SER A 447 2.98 25.81 -15.26
C SER A 447 4.00 26.73 -15.93
N SER A 448 3.52 27.77 -16.62
CA SER A 448 4.38 28.89 -17.05
C SER A 448 4.85 29.64 -15.80
N PRO A 449 6.13 30.08 -15.72
CA PRO A 449 6.57 30.92 -14.61
C PRO A 449 5.84 32.26 -14.68
N SER A 450 4.76 32.41 -13.91
CA SER A 450 4.06 33.68 -13.80
C SER A 450 4.91 34.67 -13.01
N SER A 451 5.06 35.87 -13.57
CA SER A 451 5.53 37.05 -12.84
C SER A 451 4.63 37.30 -11.63
N PRO A 452 5.15 37.85 -10.51
CA PRO A 452 4.36 38.05 -9.30
C PRO A 452 3.26 39.08 -9.58
N SER A 453 2.01 38.63 -9.71
CA SER A 453 0.86 39.52 -9.79
C SER A 453 0.47 39.99 -8.38
N SER A 454 0.46 41.30 -8.24
CA SER A 454 0.06 42.10 -7.09
C SER A 454 -1.32 41.76 -6.48
N SER A 455 -1.32 41.64 -5.15
CA SER A 455 -2.34 42.08 -4.19
C SER A 455 -3.83 41.81 -4.47
N SER A 456 -4.43 40.97 -3.60
CA SER A 456 -5.76 41.26 -3.05
C SER A 456 -5.77 40.94 -1.55
N SER A 457 -6.02 41.97 -0.76
CA SER A 457 -6.02 42.05 0.70
C SER A 457 -7.15 41.25 1.36
N SER A 458 -6.84 40.45 2.38
CA SER A 458 -7.75 39.97 3.42
C SER A 458 -6.95 39.64 4.70
N PRO A 459 -7.55 39.76 5.90
CA PRO A 459 -6.87 40.25 7.12
C PRO A 459 -5.99 39.21 7.83
N PRO A 460 -5.02 39.67 8.66
CA PRO A 460 -4.06 38.79 9.30
C PRO A 460 -4.59 38.31 10.65
N ASP A 461 -5.00 37.06 10.75
CA ASP A 461 -4.90 36.32 12.03
C ASP A 461 -5.11 34.82 11.80
N GLN A 462 -3.98 34.11 11.64
CA GLN A 462 -3.72 32.72 12.01
C GLN A 462 -2.46 32.22 11.27
N GLN A 463 -1.30 32.81 11.57
CA GLN A 463 -0.02 32.15 11.31
C GLN A 463 0.44 31.48 12.60
N LYS A 464 0.25 30.17 12.71
CA LYS A 464 1.09 29.33 13.57
C LYS A 464 1.13 27.88 13.09
N LYS A 465 2.36 27.44 12.81
CA LYS A 465 2.89 26.06 12.71
C LYS A 465 2.58 25.29 11.41
N GLN A 466 3.18 25.73 10.31
CA GLN A 466 3.56 24.81 9.23
C GLN A 466 4.95 24.21 9.55
N GLY A 467 5.05 22.88 9.53
CA GLY A 467 6.32 22.17 9.68
C GLY A 467 7.22 22.33 8.44
N PRO A 468 8.52 22.02 8.54
CA PRO A 468 9.53 22.45 7.57
C PRO A 468 9.53 21.74 6.19
N ASN A 469 8.47 21.01 5.80
CA ASN A 469 8.49 20.17 4.58
C ASN A 469 7.38 20.43 3.54
N GLN A 470 6.44 21.37 3.74
CA GLN A 470 5.28 21.50 2.82
C GLN A 470 5.55 22.22 1.49
N ASN A 471 6.69 22.88 1.30
CA ASN A 471 6.95 23.65 0.06
C ASN A 471 7.47 22.81 -1.13
N GLN A 472 7.76 21.50 -0.96
CA GLN A 472 8.20 20.63 -2.07
C GLN A 472 7.09 19.70 -2.62
N GLU A 473 5.99 19.49 -1.88
CA GLU A 473 4.91 18.58 -2.30
C GLU A 473 3.99 19.14 -3.39
N SER A 474 3.97 20.47 -3.59
CA SER A 474 3.00 21.17 -4.45
C SER A 474 3.13 20.92 -5.96
N ASN A 475 4.21 20.30 -6.42
CA ASN A 475 4.47 20.08 -7.85
C ASN A 475 4.24 18.64 -8.34
N TYR A 476 3.91 17.70 -7.46
CA TYR A 476 3.65 16.31 -7.85
C TYR A 476 2.17 16.01 -8.03
N THR A 477 1.84 15.10 -8.95
CA THR A 477 0.52 14.48 -9.03
C THR A 477 0.19 13.73 -7.72
N PRO A 478 -1.09 13.51 -7.41
CA PRO A 478 -1.48 12.59 -6.34
C PRO A 478 -0.88 11.19 -6.56
N TRP A 479 -0.61 10.48 -5.46
CA TRP A 479 -0.19 9.09 -5.50
C TRP A 479 -1.29 8.20 -6.11
N GLN A 480 -0.93 7.40 -7.11
CA GLN A 480 -1.83 6.41 -7.72
C GLN A 480 -1.23 5.00 -7.65
N LEU A 481 -2.09 4.00 -7.41
CA LEU A 481 -1.68 2.60 -7.23
C LEU A 481 -1.67 1.84 -8.57
N TRP A 482 -0.51 1.34 -8.98
CA TRP A 482 -0.33 0.53 -10.19
C TRP A 482 -0.19 -0.96 -9.85
N ASP A 483 -1.01 -1.79 -10.50
CA ASP A 483 -1.04 -3.27 -10.36
C ASP A 483 -1.08 -3.79 -8.91
N ASN A 484 -1.64 -3.00 -7.99
CA ASN A 484 -1.67 -3.26 -6.55
C ASN A 484 -0.29 -3.34 -5.85
N ARG A 485 0.83 -3.14 -6.57
CA ARG A 485 2.18 -3.28 -6.02
C ARG A 485 2.91 -1.95 -5.81
N TYR A 486 2.67 -0.97 -6.65
CA TYR A 486 3.51 0.24 -6.67
C TYR A 486 2.65 1.49 -6.63
N TRP A 487 2.95 2.38 -5.69
CA TRP A 487 2.47 3.76 -5.74
C TRP A 487 3.37 4.57 -6.66
N PHE A 488 2.78 5.42 -7.49
CA PHE A 488 3.50 6.36 -8.36
C PHE A 488 2.94 7.77 -8.25
N ARG A 489 3.84 8.75 -8.37
CA ARG A 489 3.52 10.14 -8.66
C ARG A 489 4.58 10.77 -9.55
N PHE A 490 4.20 11.81 -10.29
CA PHE A 490 5.05 12.46 -11.29
C PHE A 490 5.02 13.98 -11.12
N ALA A 491 6.09 14.65 -11.51
CA ALA A 491 6.19 16.10 -11.55
C ALA A 491 6.96 16.55 -12.80
N LEU A 492 6.61 17.73 -13.32
CA LEU A 492 7.40 18.42 -14.33
C LEU A 492 8.25 19.49 -13.66
N VAL A 493 9.55 19.48 -13.95
CA VAL A 493 10.51 20.45 -13.40
C VAL A 493 11.20 21.17 -14.56
N PRO A 494 11.23 22.52 -14.59
CA PRO A 494 11.98 23.27 -15.59
C PRO A 494 13.47 22.90 -15.56
N ASP A 495 14.06 22.61 -16.73
CA ASP A 495 15.50 22.40 -16.91
C ASP A 495 16.18 23.78 -16.97
N MET A 496 16.38 24.40 -15.80
CA MET A 496 17.21 25.59 -15.71
C MET A 496 18.64 25.18 -16.10
N GLY A 497 19.08 25.60 -17.29
CA GLY A 497 20.43 25.37 -17.77
C GLY A 497 21.45 25.76 -16.69
N SER A 498 22.44 24.90 -16.48
CA SER A 498 23.54 25.11 -15.55
C SER A 498 24.25 26.44 -15.81
N THR A 499 23.82 27.52 -15.14
CA THR A 499 24.67 28.69 -14.97
C THR A 499 25.76 28.29 -14.00
N LEU A 500 27.00 28.35 -14.48
CA LEU A 500 28.22 28.08 -13.72
C LEU A 500 28.13 28.75 -12.34
N SER A 501 28.31 27.95 -11.29
CA SER A 501 28.73 28.46 -9.99
C SER A 501 30.14 29.02 -10.15
N SER A 502 30.27 30.31 -10.43
CA SER A 502 31.51 31.02 -10.14
C SER A 502 31.67 31.04 -8.62
N THR A 503 32.70 30.34 -8.17
CA THR A 503 33.33 30.50 -6.86
C THR A 503 33.51 31.98 -6.53
N SER A 504 32.94 32.44 -5.43
CA SER A 504 33.39 33.66 -4.76
C SER A 504 33.64 33.34 -3.29
N SER A 505 34.89 32.95 -3.03
CA SER A 505 35.55 33.12 -1.75
C SER A 505 35.40 34.56 -1.27
N SER A 506 35.09 34.70 0.01
CA SER A 506 35.19 35.94 0.79
C SER A 506 36.47 36.70 0.49
N PRO A 507 36.41 38.04 0.49
CA PRO A 507 37.27 38.74 1.43
C PRO A 507 36.51 39.79 2.25
N GLN A 508 36.97 39.90 3.49
CA GLN A 508 36.59 40.94 4.42
C GLN A 508 37.13 42.32 3.98
N SER A 509 36.42 43.34 4.47
CA SER A 509 36.91 44.63 4.95
C SER A 509 37.02 45.82 3.99
N SER A 510 36.32 46.87 4.42
CA SER A 510 36.74 48.27 4.56
C SER A 510 36.42 49.31 3.47
N SER A 511 35.76 50.37 3.98
CA SER A 511 35.84 51.79 3.64
C SER A 511 35.32 52.34 2.29
N ARG A 512 34.14 52.98 2.38
CA ARG A 512 33.91 54.44 2.29
C ARG A 512 34.50 55.23 1.10
N SER A 513 33.59 55.77 0.27
CA SER A 513 33.50 57.13 -0.35
C SER A 513 32.80 57.02 -1.71
N GLN A 514 31.65 57.69 -1.96
CA GLN A 514 31.53 59.03 -2.58
C GLN A 514 32.40 59.13 -3.85
N THR A 515 31.90 59.38 -5.07
CA THR A 515 30.95 60.39 -5.55
C THR A 515 30.77 60.21 -7.07
N ASP A 516 29.63 60.69 -7.62
CA ASP A 516 29.49 61.31 -8.96
C ASP A 516 29.81 60.46 -10.22
N THR A 517 29.14 60.54 -11.37
CA THR A 517 28.25 61.55 -11.96
C THR A 517 27.54 60.92 -13.18
N LYS A 518 26.30 61.37 -13.41
CA LYS A 518 25.60 61.64 -14.68
C LYS A 518 26.25 61.20 -16.01
N ALA A 519 25.44 60.54 -16.85
CA ALA A 519 24.96 61.03 -18.16
C ALA A 519 24.29 59.86 -18.90
N SER A 520 22.96 59.79 -18.99
CA SER A 520 22.13 60.35 -20.08
C SER A 520 22.62 60.00 -21.48
N PHE A 521 21.89 59.16 -22.22
CA PHE A 521 21.35 59.48 -23.54
C PHE A 521 20.46 58.32 -24.03
N SER A 522 19.15 58.55 -24.01
CA SER A 522 18.21 58.00 -25.00
C SER A 522 18.14 59.00 -26.18
N PRO A 523 17.30 58.87 -27.23
CA PRO A 523 16.38 57.78 -27.60
C PRO A 523 16.28 57.54 -29.15
N LEU A 524 15.27 56.73 -29.54
CA LEU A 524 14.50 56.76 -30.82
C LEU A 524 14.96 55.84 -31.98
N PRO A 525 14.05 55.47 -32.93
CA PRO A 525 12.70 54.95 -32.70
C PRO A 525 12.27 53.82 -33.66
N SER A 526 11.22 53.11 -33.23
CA SER A 526 10.14 52.44 -33.99
C SER A 526 10.27 52.21 -35.50
N LEU A 527 9.98 50.97 -35.91
CA LEU A 527 9.17 50.71 -37.10
C LEU A 527 8.19 49.57 -36.84
N ASN A 528 6.92 49.91 -37.04
CA ASN A 528 5.73 49.15 -36.77
C ASN A 528 5.22 48.62 -38.12
N THR A 529 5.15 47.31 -38.31
CA THR A 529 4.42 46.71 -39.43
C THR A 529 3.59 45.54 -38.91
N LYS A 530 2.28 45.79 -38.83
CA LYS A 530 1.23 44.77 -38.73
C LYS A 530 1.10 44.06 -40.10
N ALA A 531 1.03 42.73 -40.11
CA ALA A 531 0.08 42.00 -40.96
C ALA A 531 0.09 40.48 -40.70
N SER A 532 -1.10 39.92 -40.88
CA SER A 532 -1.47 38.52 -41.21
C SER A 532 -1.39 37.44 -40.13
N SER A 533 -2.60 37.13 -39.67
CA SER A 533 -3.10 35.93 -39.01
C SER A 533 -2.84 34.62 -39.76
N SER A 534 -2.35 33.63 -39.03
CA SER A 534 -2.55 32.19 -39.27
C SER A 534 -2.90 31.53 -37.92
N PRO A 535 -3.72 30.48 -37.88
CA PRO A 535 -4.15 29.88 -36.62
C PRO A 535 -2.97 29.07 -36.06
N THR A 536 -2.28 29.64 -35.08
CA THR A 536 -1.31 28.89 -34.28
C THR A 536 -2.10 27.79 -33.56
N ALA A 537 -1.88 26.54 -33.93
CA ALA A 537 -2.34 25.39 -33.17
C ALA A 537 -1.91 25.58 -31.71
N GLU A 538 -2.88 25.72 -30.80
CA GLU A 538 -2.62 25.77 -29.37
C GLU A 538 -1.81 24.52 -29.00
N GLN A 539 -0.53 24.72 -28.66
CA GLN A 539 0.31 23.66 -28.10
C GLN A 539 -0.39 23.16 -26.83
N PRO A 540 -0.54 21.84 -26.63
CA PRO A 540 -1.23 21.34 -25.44
C PRO A 540 -0.48 21.80 -24.19
N ASN A 541 -1.16 22.57 -23.33
CA ASN A 541 -0.66 23.04 -22.02
C ASN A 541 -0.42 21.91 -21.00
N PHE A 542 -0.47 20.65 -21.43
CA PHE A 542 -0.39 19.47 -20.59
C PHE A 542 0.46 18.38 -21.25
N VAL A 543 1.23 17.67 -20.43
CA VAL A 543 1.96 16.47 -20.83
C VAL A 543 1.16 15.25 -20.38
N SER A 544 0.73 14.42 -21.35
CA SER A 544 0.06 13.15 -21.08
C SER A 544 1.09 12.02 -20.94
N LEU A 545 1.20 11.46 -19.74
CA LEU A 545 2.05 10.32 -19.43
C LEU A 545 1.19 9.09 -19.16
N THR A 546 1.64 7.94 -19.66
CA THR A 546 0.98 6.66 -19.39
C THR A 546 1.97 5.70 -18.74
N LEU A 547 1.53 5.01 -17.69
CA LEU A 547 2.25 3.94 -17.03
C LEU A 547 1.61 2.61 -17.41
N ARG A 548 2.36 1.77 -18.12
CA ARG A 548 1.88 0.47 -18.60
C ARG A 548 2.94 -0.63 -18.42
N PRO A 549 2.58 -1.93 -18.55
CA PRO A 549 3.58 -2.98 -18.50
C PRO A 549 4.59 -2.85 -19.64
N LEU A 550 5.82 -3.28 -19.39
CA LEU A 550 6.84 -3.46 -20.43
C LEU A 550 6.33 -4.42 -21.50
N GLN A 551 6.60 -4.09 -22.76
CA GLN A 551 6.21 -4.87 -23.93
C GLN A 551 7.43 -5.29 -24.75
N GLN A 552 7.23 -6.24 -25.67
CA GLN A 552 8.28 -6.69 -26.57
C GLN A 552 8.75 -5.56 -27.52
N SER A 553 7.84 -4.70 -27.97
CA SER A 553 8.14 -3.51 -28.79
C SER A 553 9.10 -2.55 -28.09
N ASP A 554 8.98 -2.37 -26.77
CA ASP A 554 9.89 -1.53 -25.98
C ASP A 554 11.31 -2.12 -25.96
N LEU A 555 11.43 -3.46 -25.88
CA LEU A 555 12.71 -4.15 -25.94
C LEU A 555 13.37 -4.03 -27.32
N GLU A 556 12.56 -4.05 -28.39
CA GLU A 556 13.04 -3.81 -29.74
C GLU A 556 13.50 -2.36 -29.94
N TYR A 557 12.74 -1.40 -29.41
CA TYR A 557 13.11 0.01 -29.38
C TYR A 557 14.45 0.23 -28.65
N LEU A 558 14.62 -0.40 -27.49
CA LEU A 558 15.87 -0.40 -26.73
C LEU A 558 17.06 -0.97 -27.52
N ARG A 559 16.85 -2.06 -28.27
CA ARG A 559 17.91 -2.68 -29.08
C ARG A 559 18.27 -1.85 -30.30
N LYS A 560 17.29 -1.20 -30.94
CA LYS A 560 17.48 -0.32 -32.11
C LYS A 560 18.21 0.97 -31.75
N THR A 561 18.02 1.47 -30.53
CA THR A 561 18.64 2.70 -30.03
C THR A 561 20.03 2.48 -29.44
N THR A 562 20.45 1.23 -29.19
CA THR A 562 21.86 0.87 -28.93
C THR A 562 22.68 0.80 -30.23
N PRO A 563 23.74 1.62 -30.40
CA PRO A 563 24.63 1.48 -31.54
C PRO A 563 25.39 0.14 -31.48
N THR A 564 25.31 -0.66 -32.54
CA THR A 564 26.17 -1.83 -32.72
C THR A 564 27.61 -1.39 -33.06
N PRO A 565 28.66 -2.02 -32.51
CA PRO A 565 30.01 -1.76 -32.97
C PRO A 565 30.13 -2.24 -34.42
N SER A 566 30.57 -1.36 -35.31
CA SER A 566 30.92 -1.71 -36.68
C SER A 566 31.96 -2.82 -36.68
N THR A 567 31.57 -4.02 -37.13
CA THR A 567 32.50 -5.07 -37.51
C THR A 567 33.32 -4.59 -38.69
N SER A 568 34.57 -4.22 -38.45
CA SER A 568 35.59 -4.13 -39.49
C SER A 568 35.78 -5.52 -40.07
N THR A 569 35.46 -5.66 -41.35
CA THR A 569 35.87 -6.76 -42.23
C THR A 569 37.39 -6.89 -42.17
N SER A 570 37.90 -7.97 -41.56
CA SER A 570 39.27 -8.44 -41.74
C SER A 570 39.22 -9.82 -42.37
N SER A 571 39.72 -9.91 -43.60
CA SER A 571 39.94 -11.13 -44.38
C SER A 571 40.73 -12.19 -43.60
N PRO A 572 40.56 -13.49 -43.91
CA PRO A 572 41.23 -14.57 -43.17
C PRO A 572 42.69 -14.73 -43.65
N PRO A 573 43.65 -15.02 -42.75
CA PRO A 573 44.93 -15.58 -43.16
C PRO A 573 44.85 -17.12 -43.22
N PRO A 574 45.70 -17.77 -44.02
CA PRO A 574 45.62 -19.21 -44.26
C PRO A 574 46.19 -20.03 -43.10
N THR A 575 45.69 -21.26 -43.04
CA THR A 575 46.07 -22.38 -42.18
C THR A 575 47.54 -22.77 -42.27
N SER A 576 48.16 -23.02 -41.11
CA SER A 576 49.20 -24.05 -40.97
C SER A 576 49.25 -24.63 -39.55
N THR A 577 49.18 -25.95 -39.52
CA THR A 577 49.33 -26.92 -38.43
C THR A 577 50.71 -26.90 -37.73
N SER A 578 50.74 -27.05 -36.40
CA SER A 578 51.49 -28.07 -35.64
C SER A 578 51.67 -27.71 -34.15
N THR A 579 51.47 -28.70 -33.28
CA THR A 579 51.75 -28.76 -31.83
C THR A 579 53.18 -29.30 -31.59
N PRO A 580 53.64 -29.52 -30.33
CA PRO A 580 53.78 -28.65 -29.16
C PRO A 580 55.26 -28.61 -28.66
N THR A 581 55.54 -27.99 -27.49
CA THR A 581 56.46 -28.45 -26.40
C THR A 581 57.30 -27.34 -25.72
N SER A 582 57.39 -27.44 -24.38
CA SER A 582 58.42 -26.97 -23.41
C SER A 582 58.61 -25.49 -23.01
N SER A 583 58.35 -25.23 -21.72
CA SER A 583 58.98 -24.23 -20.82
C SER A 583 60.45 -24.65 -20.48
N PRO A 584 61.36 -23.85 -19.83
CA PRO A 584 61.10 -23.01 -18.63
C PRO A 584 61.96 -21.72 -18.38
N GLN A 585 61.61 -21.02 -17.29
CA GLN A 585 62.43 -20.21 -16.34
C GLN A 585 62.74 -18.68 -16.51
N ASN A 586 62.32 -17.94 -15.46
CA ASN A 586 63.00 -16.88 -14.63
C ASN A 586 63.17 -15.39 -15.09
N THR A 587 62.36 -14.50 -14.46
CA THR A 587 62.60 -13.18 -13.76
C THR A 587 63.62 -12.12 -14.25
N PRO A 588 63.56 -10.80 -13.89
CA PRO A 588 62.53 -9.95 -13.24
C PRO A 588 62.24 -8.58 -13.94
N THR A 589 61.37 -7.76 -13.32
CA THR A 589 60.84 -6.38 -13.55
C THR A 589 61.79 -5.31 -14.15
N PRO A 590 61.30 -4.22 -14.81
CA PRO A 590 60.63 -3.08 -14.12
C PRO A 590 59.45 -2.40 -14.88
N THR A 591 58.72 -1.59 -14.13
CA THR A 591 57.58 -0.71 -14.46
C THR A 591 57.90 0.32 -15.58
N PRO A 592 56.91 0.74 -16.39
CA PRO A 592 56.47 2.14 -16.29
C PRO A 592 54.96 2.40 -16.48
N THR A 593 54.45 3.30 -15.65
CA THR A 593 53.49 4.42 -15.83
C THR A 593 52.42 4.36 -16.95
N PRO A 594 51.14 4.66 -16.64
CA PRO A 594 50.00 4.45 -17.56
C PRO A 594 49.91 5.50 -18.69
N PRO A 595 49.44 5.11 -19.90
CA PRO A 595 49.09 6.09 -20.92
C PRO A 595 47.74 6.76 -20.63
N LYS A 596 47.70 8.06 -20.92
CA LYS A 596 46.58 8.99 -20.83
C LYS A 596 45.27 8.43 -21.40
N GLN A 597 44.18 8.56 -20.64
CA GLN A 597 42.81 8.34 -21.12
C GLN A 597 42.45 9.32 -22.25
N PRO A 598 41.89 8.84 -23.38
CA PRO A 598 41.19 9.69 -24.33
C PRO A 598 39.78 10.04 -23.80
N PRO A 599 39.17 11.14 -24.26
CA PRO A 599 38.01 11.74 -23.63
C PRO A 599 36.71 10.94 -23.86
N ASN A 600 35.90 10.91 -22.80
CA ASN A 600 34.44 10.74 -22.72
C ASN A 600 33.76 9.63 -23.55
N LYS A 601 33.54 8.47 -22.91
CA LYS A 601 32.85 7.26 -23.43
C LYS A 601 31.53 6.95 -22.69
N ASP A 602 30.87 7.93 -22.09
CA ASP A 602 29.82 7.66 -21.09
C ASP A 602 28.45 7.26 -21.66
N ASN A 603 28.14 7.54 -22.93
CA ASN A 603 26.78 7.28 -23.46
C ASN A 603 26.53 5.82 -23.89
N ASN A 604 27.59 5.09 -24.27
CA ASN A 604 27.46 3.70 -24.77
C ASN A 604 27.25 2.68 -23.64
N ASN A 605 27.51 3.08 -22.39
CA ASN A 605 27.39 2.22 -21.21
C ASN A 605 25.97 2.13 -20.65
N ASN A 606 25.13 3.17 -20.80
CA ASN A 606 23.83 3.23 -20.12
C ASN A 606 22.78 2.24 -20.66
N HIS A 607 22.69 2.04 -21.99
CA HIS A 607 21.68 1.12 -22.55
C HIS A 607 22.07 -0.37 -22.40
N LYS A 608 23.35 -0.70 -22.59
CA LYS A 608 23.87 -2.04 -22.27
C LYS A 608 23.73 -2.34 -20.78
N SER A 609 23.99 -1.35 -19.92
CA SER A 609 23.71 -1.41 -18.48
C SER A 609 22.22 -1.66 -18.20
N THR A 610 21.31 -1.01 -18.92
CA THR A 610 19.85 -1.17 -18.74
C THR A 610 19.37 -2.59 -19.08
N LEU A 611 19.73 -3.14 -20.24
CA LEU A 611 19.37 -4.52 -20.63
C LEU A 611 20.00 -5.58 -19.69
N THR A 612 21.20 -5.30 -19.19
CA THR A 612 21.90 -6.15 -18.21
C THR A 612 21.19 -6.10 -16.86
N THR A 613 20.83 -4.89 -16.40
CA THR A 613 20.07 -4.65 -15.17
C THR A 613 18.70 -5.32 -15.24
N LEU A 614 17.99 -5.19 -16.36
CA LEU A 614 16.70 -5.85 -16.59
C LEU A 614 16.85 -7.38 -16.52
N SER A 615 17.90 -7.94 -17.13
CA SER A 615 18.12 -9.39 -17.13
C SER A 615 18.53 -9.94 -15.76
N ARG A 616 19.23 -9.14 -14.96
CA ARG A 616 19.63 -9.47 -13.58
C ARG A 616 18.48 -9.35 -12.57
N ASN A 617 17.61 -8.36 -12.73
CA ASN A 617 16.55 -8.06 -11.77
C ASN A 617 15.20 -8.73 -12.13
N ALA A 618 14.88 -8.82 -13.42
CA ALA A 618 13.61 -9.39 -13.91
C ALA A 618 13.87 -10.34 -15.09
N PRO A 619 14.29 -11.59 -14.84
CA PRO A 619 14.63 -12.54 -15.90
C PRO A 619 13.38 -13.00 -16.68
N ALA A 620 13.57 -13.31 -17.98
CA ALA A 620 12.54 -13.91 -18.83
C ALA A 620 11.18 -13.18 -18.76
N GLN A 621 10.09 -13.92 -18.54
CA GLN A 621 8.71 -13.39 -18.53
C GLN A 621 8.45 -12.35 -17.43
N THR A 622 9.24 -12.35 -16.35
CA THR A 622 9.07 -11.44 -15.22
C THR A 622 9.23 -9.97 -15.62
N ARG A 623 10.06 -9.66 -16.63
CA ARG A 623 10.26 -8.27 -17.11
C ARG A 623 8.99 -7.62 -17.62
N PHE A 624 8.06 -8.39 -18.17
CA PHE A 624 6.77 -7.89 -18.67
C PHE A 624 5.78 -7.58 -17.55
N THR A 625 6.18 -7.75 -16.28
CA THR A 625 5.43 -7.30 -15.11
C THR A 625 5.95 -5.96 -14.56
N LEU A 626 7.01 -5.40 -15.13
CA LEU A 626 7.56 -4.13 -14.72
C LEU A 626 6.80 -2.96 -15.36
N PRO A 627 6.62 -1.85 -14.63
CA PRO A 627 6.03 -0.64 -15.19
C PRO A 627 7.03 0.09 -16.08
N VAL A 628 6.52 0.59 -17.20
CA VAL A 628 7.22 1.48 -18.14
C VAL A 628 6.43 2.77 -18.22
N LEU A 629 7.14 3.88 -18.06
CA LEU A 629 6.60 5.21 -18.29
C LEU A 629 6.71 5.53 -19.78
N VAL A 630 5.60 5.87 -20.42
CA VAL A 630 5.54 6.26 -21.83
C VAL A 630 4.95 7.66 -21.97
N LEU A 631 5.47 8.41 -22.94
CA LEU A 631 4.89 9.66 -23.40
C LEU A 631 3.86 9.38 -24.49
N GLU A 632 2.70 10.01 -24.41
CA GLU A 632 1.69 9.95 -25.47
C GLU A 632 1.82 11.16 -26.40
N GLU A 633 2.32 10.94 -27.62
CA GLU A 633 2.44 12.00 -28.61
C GLU A 633 1.18 12.07 -29.49
N LYS A 634 0.37 13.11 -29.28
CA LYS A 634 -0.91 13.32 -29.98
C LYS A 634 -0.72 13.84 -31.43
N SER A 635 0.43 14.41 -31.75
CA SER A 635 0.74 15.05 -33.05
C SER A 635 1.04 14.07 -34.19
N SER A 636 1.36 12.81 -33.89
CA SER A 636 1.92 11.82 -34.83
C SER A 636 1.20 10.46 -34.80
N GLY A 637 -0.12 10.45 -34.56
CA GLY A 637 -0.92 9.22 -34.64
C GLY A 637 -0.89 8.33 -33.39
N ASN A 638 -0.91 8.92 -32.19
CA ASN A 638 -0.89 8.20 -30.91
C ASN A 638 0.36 7.33 -30.73
N GLN A 639 1.53 7.83 -31.12
CA GLN A 639 2.77 7.12 -30.91
C GLN A 639 3.15 7.15 -29.41
N GLN A 640 3.37 5.97 -28.83
CA GLN A 640 3.85 5.83 -27.45
C GLN A 640 5.36 5.72 -27.42
N ILE A 641 6.03 6.69 -26.81
CA ILE A 641 7.48 6.73 -26.70
C ILE A 641 7.89 6.27 -25.29
N PRO A 642 8.59 5.13 -25.14
CA PRO A 642 9.03 4.68 -23.83
C PRO A 642 10.11 5.61 -23.29
N LEU A 643 9.94 6.08 -22.04
CA LEU A 643 10.83 7.06 -21.40
C LEU A 643 11.76 6.41 -20.37
N ALA A 644 11.19 5.59 -19.47
CA ALA A 644 11.88 5.05 -18.31
C ALA A 644 11.28 3.74 -17.80
N LEU A 645 12.05 3.01 -17.00
CA LEU A 645 11.60 1.94 -16.11
C LEU A 645 11.63 2.49 -14.68
N PRO A 646 10.52 3.08 -14.18
CA PRO A 646 10.56 3.91 -12.98
C PRO A 646 11.09 3.20 -11.73
N THR A 647 10.77 1.91 -11.57
CA THR A 647 11.17 1.11 -10.39
C THR A 647 12.63 0.66 -10.43
N LEU A 648 13.24 0.60 -11.61
CA LEU A 648 14.66 0.26 -11.77
C LEU A 648 15.55 1.50 -11.85
N GLU A 649 14.99 2.70 -11.60
CA GLU A 649 15.68 3.99 -11.64
C GLU A 649 16.50 4.23 -12.92
N THR A 650 16.10 3.57 -14.01
CA THR A 650 16.78 3.68 -15.31
C THR A 650 16.08 4.75 -16.13
N LEU A 651 16.70 5.93 -16.14
CA LEU A 651 16.41 7.03 -17.06
C LEU A 651 17.03 6.68 -18.43
N CYS A 652 16.21 6.73 -19.49
CA CYS A 652 16.57 6.64 -20.91
C CYS A 652 16.28 5.29 -21.58
N LEU A 653 15.07 5.18 -22.10
CA LEU A 653 14.76 4.29 -23.22
C LEU A 653 14.88 5.02 -24.58
N THR A 654 15.02 6.36 -24.62
CA THR A 654 15.16 7.17 -25.84
C THR A 654 16.61 7.58 -26.15
N PRO A 655 17.00 7.74 -27.43
CA PRO A 655 18.35 8.16 -27.83
C PRO A 655 18.52 9.68 -27.73
N GLY A 656 19.51 10.15 -26.95
CA GLY A 656 19.95 11.56 -26.85
C GLY A 656 21.10 11.73 -25.85
N PRO A 657 21.97 12.76 -25.94
CA PRO A 657 23.23 12.80 -25.20
C PRO A 657 23.08 13.39 -23.79
N GLY A 658 23.29 12.57 -22.77
CA GLY A 658 23.60 13.03 -21.40
C GLY A 658 22.44 13.06 -20.39
N PRO A 659 22.78 13.29 -19.10
CA PRO A 659 21.91 12.99 -17.96
C PRO A 659 20.68 13.92 -17.91
N GLY A 660 19.53 13.32 -18.20
CA GLY A 660 18.24 13.98 -18.27
C GLY A 660 17.90 14.37 -19.70
N SER A 661 16.97 13.61 -20.29
CA SER A 661 16.18 13.93 -21.48
C SER A 661 15.97 15.43 -21.67
N ARG A 662 16.86 16.09 -22.41
CA ARG A 662 16.94 17.55 -22.48
C ARG A 662 16.00 18.17 -23.52
N GLU A 663 15.47 17.38 -24.46
CA GLU A 663 14.81 17.95 -25.64
C GLU A 663 13.35 17.51 -25.86
N VAL A 664 12.83 16.52 -25.12
CA VAL A 664 11.53 15.91 -25.45
C VAL A 664 10.33 16.76 -24.99
N LEU A 665 10.50 17.70 -24.05
CA LEU A 665 9.40 18.48 -23.47
C LEU A 665 9.71 19.98 -23.35
N GLY A 666 10.30 20.58 -24.38
CA GLY A 666 10.44 22.05 -24.47
C GLY A 666 11.09 22.70 -23.24
N GLY A 667 12.17 22.11 -22.70
CA GLY A 667 12.88 22.62 -21.53
C GLY A 667 12.37 22.13 -20.17
N TYR A 668 11.51 21.10 -20.11
CA TYR A 668 11.08 20.46 -18.86
C TYR A 668 11.64 19.03 -18.73
N ARG A 669 11.89 18.61 -17.48
CA ARG A 669 12.29 17.24 -17.10
C ARG A 669 11.21 16.59 -16.24
N ILE A 670 10.90 15.33 -16.52
CA ILE A 670 10.00 14.54 -15.68
C ILE A 670 10.77 14.01 -14.46
N ARG A 671 10.23 14.26 -13.27
CA ARG A 671 10.60 13.55 -12.04
C ARG A 671 9.49 12.58 -11.68
N TRP A 672 9.87 11.45 -11.10
CA TRP A 672 8.92 10.49 -10.56
C TRP A 672 9.37 10.01 -9.20
N GLU A 673 8.40 9.57 -8.43
CA GLU A 673 8.63 8.85 -7.19
C GLU A 673 7.79 7.59 -7.19
N TRP A 674 8.30 6.56 -6.54
CA TRP A 674 7.61 5.30 -6.40
C TRP A 674 7.84 4.66 -5.04
N MET A 675 6.87 3.90 -4.57
CA MET A 675 6.97 3.09 -3.36
C MET A 675 6.30 1.75 -3.57
N PHE A 676 6.79 0.70 -2.92
CA PHE A 676 6.06 -0.56 -2.86
C PHE A 676 4.85 -0.43 -1.92
N LYS A 677 3.66 -0.91 -2.30
CA LYS A 677 2.40 -0.59 -1.63
C LYS A 677 2.41 -0.94 -0.16
N SER A 678 2.75 -2.18 0.18
CA SER A 678 2.84 -2.69 1.54
C SER A 678 3.30 -4.14 1.48
N ILE A 679 4.03 -4.59 2.49
CA ILE A 679 4.31 -6.02 2.68
C ILE A 679 3.94 -6.44 4.09
N ASP A 680 3.70 -7.73 4.28
CA ASP A 680 3.66 -8.33 5.60
C ASP A 680 5.09 -8.40 6.16
N GLY A 681 5.48 -7.39 6.95
CA GLY A 681 6.80 -7.30 7.56
C GLY A 681 7.07 -8.43 8.55
N GLU A 682 6.03 -8.97 9.22
CA GLU A 682 6.17 -10.09 10.15
C GLU A 682 6.63 -11.34 9.39
N VAL A 683 6.01 -11.63 8.22
CA VAL A 683 6.39 -12.78 7.40
C VAL A 683 7.83 -12.65 6.89
N VAL A 684 8.23 -11.47 6.43
CA VAL A 684 9.60 -11.24 5.94
C VAL A 684 10.62 -11.40 7.06
N GLU A 685 10.34 -10.87 8.26
CA GLU A 685 11.20 -11.00 9.45
C GLU A 685 11.31 -12.48 9.88
N ILE A 686 10.18 -13.21 9.95
CA ILE A 686 10.14 -14.62 10.33
C ILE A 686 10.99 -15.49 9.38
N MET A 687 10.95 -15.22 8.08
CA MET A 687 11.68 -15.97 7.05
C MET A 687 13.16 -15.56 6.89
N GLY A 688 13.66 -14.67 7.76
CA GLY A 688 15.07 -14.26 7.78
C GLY A 688 15.44 -13.19 6.73
N GLY A 689 14.49 -12.40 6.23
CA GLY A 689 14.82 -11.10 5.66
C GLY A 689 15.36 -10.22 6.79
N GLY A 690 16.50 -9.55 6.60
CA GLY A 690 17.24 -8.82 7.64
C GLY A 690 16.36 -8.01 8.62
N VAL A 691 16.87 -7.84 9.84
CA VAL A 691 16.22 -7.09 10.92
C VAL A 691 15.64 -5.79 10.37
N ILE A 692 14.33 -5.60 10.48
CA ILE A 692 13.70 -4.31 10.24
C ILE A 692 14.10 -3.41 11.42
N ASP A 693 15.34 -2.93 11.43
CA ASP A 693 15.79 -1.92 12.38
C ASP A 693 15.08 -0.61 12.01
N GLY A 694 14.21 -0.17 12.93
CA GLY A 694 13.19 0.85 12.67
C GLY A 694 13.48 2.24 13.20
#